data_AF-A0A421JVB4-F1
#
_entry.id   AF-A0A421JVB4-F1
#
_cell.length_a   1.000
_cell.length_b   1.000
_cell.length_c   1.000
_cell.angle_alpha   90.00
_cell.angle_beta   90.00
_cell.angle_gamma   90.00
#
_symmetry.space_group_name_H-M   'P 1'
#
loop_
_entity.id
_entity.type
_entity.pdbx_description
1 polymer ?
#
loop_
_entity_poly.entity_id
_entity_poly.type
_entity_poly.pdbx_seq_one_letter_code
_entity_poly.pdbx_strand_id
1 'polypeptide(L)'
;MDRLAQLALHSTAAVKAPPAPAHPLDPLSPLEIESVSKIVKAKYQSKTINFNTVTLREPIKRAYYEWKEKNGPLPPRLAYYVIVADGDSGVHEGVVDIGAQQLVEFKHSDGVQPILTPSDLQRTEEIIRNDPEVQRQCEISGVPRDCMHQIYCDAWTIGYDERWGASKRLQQALMYWRSDEDVSQYSHPLDFCPIVDMNAGKVLYIDVPQRRRKVSRHKHSSFHPKHIEEKFGTKENPTGFRQDNFPINITQPEGVSFNLQGNVMDWSNFSFHIGFNYREGIILSDMTYNSHGKVRPLFHRISLCEMVVPYGCPDFPHQRKHALDIGEYGAGNCTNPLSLGCDCKGVIHYMDAHFVAKNGDASTVRNAICIHEEDDGLLFKHSDFRDDFQTTVTTRGKKLIISQIFTAANYEYCIYWILRQDGTIKLEVRLTGILNTYICGDNEDIGPWGTKVYPNVNAHNHQHLFSLRLHPRIDGDNNSAGTSDAKSSPHPTGSSQNMYGNAFYCEKNTFKTVKDSLTNFESATARTWDMYNPNSVHPYSGKPATYKLVSTFCSPLLAQEGSLVRKRAPWSAYSTEVVPYVDDATGYGRLYPSGDHVAQWSGDGMRGIRKWIGDGSDNVENTDIVMFHTFGITHFPAPEDFPVMPTEIFDLQLRPRNLHLENPVLDVKPSYAKTTSEVKAGSKGYDTCSLNVDKTSRLAFESKDCLQDIPQQLLDLGLQWTTKECVDIDEGLDKTRVCLLDPGATIDLTPADKSKFDYFVFGGILGQHPKIDRTGILRKKYGFAGRRLGELQMTTDTAIRTTQRIIETGVKFDDIKFLDYPEIKYNKYESTEMPFRYIVDSNGEPILPEGMLELIKHDAEQSIDDLLLE
;
A
#
# COMPACT_ATOMS: atom_id res chain seq x y z
N MET A 1 -21.95 24.57 -42.03
CA MET A 1 -22.77 23.39 -42.41
C MET A 1 -23.01 22.44 -41.22
N ASP A 2 -22.53 22.77 -40.01
CA ASP A 2 -22.66 21.91 -38.81
C ASP A 2 -23.98 22.00 -38.03
N ARG A 3 -24.89 22.92 -38.39
CA ARG A 3 -26.23 23.00 -37.76
C ARG A 3 -27.32 22.18 -38.47
N LEU A 4 -27.05 21.68 -39.68
CA LEU A 4 -27.98 20.84 -40.44
C LEU A 4 -27.75 19.33 -40.21
N ALA A 5 -26.62 18.95 -39.61
CA ALA A 5 -26.36 17.57 -39.19
C ALA A 5 -27.08 17.19 -37.88
N GLN A 6 -27.43 18.16 -37.03
CA GLN A 6 -28.13 17.91 -35.76
C GLN A 6 -29.66 17.75 -35.90
N LEU A 7 -30.25 18.16 -37.04
CA LEU A 7 -31.71 18.13 -37.26
C LEU A 7 -32.20 16.97 -38.12
N ALA A 8 -31.30 16.10 -38.59
CA ALA A 8 -31.63 14.91 -39.41
C ALA A 8 -31.70 13.60 -38.59
N LEU A 9 -31.93 13.67 -37.27
CA LEU A 9 -32.02 12.52 -36.35
C LEU A 9 -33.45 12.23 -35.86
N HIS A 10 -34.46 12.87 -36.46
CA HIS A 10 -35.87 12.61 -36.18
C HIS A 10 -36.57 12.02 -37.42
N SER A 11 -36.13 10.84 -37.84
CA SER A 11 -36.88 9.96 -38.74
C SER A 11 -36.53 8.50 -38.42
N THR A 12 -37.43 7.85 -37.66
CA THR A 12 -37.52 6.38 -37.47
C THR A 12 -36.20 5.60 -37.57
N ALA A 13 -35.25 5.88 -36.67
CA ALA A 13 -34.03 5.08 -36.57
C ALA A 13 -34.32 3.86 -35.68
N ALA A 14 -34.22 2.66 -36.26
CA ALA A 14 -34.03 1.46 -35.45
C ALA A 14 -32.84 1.72 -34.51
N VAL A 15 -33.03 1.54 -33.20
CA VAL A 15 -32.00 1.78 -32.19
C VAL A 15 -30.81 0.87 -32.51
N LYS A 16 -29.74 1.44 -33.05
CA LYS A 16 -28.52 0.69 -33.38
C LYS A 16 -27.86 0.26 -32.07
N ALA A 17 -27.53 -1.02 -31.95
CA ALA A 17 -26.82 -1.56 -30.79
C ALA A 17 -25.48 -0.82 -30.57
N PRO A 18 -25.04 -0.64 -29.32
CA PRO A 18 -23.73 -0.07 -29.02
C PRO A 18 -22.60 -0.97 -29.55
N PRO A 19 -21.39 -0.43 -29.77
CA PRO A 19 -20.23 -1.22 -30.16
C PRO A 19 -19.95 -2.34 -29.15
N ALA A 20 -19.55 -3.51 -29.66
CA ALA A 20 -19.11 -4.60 -28.81
C ALA A 20 -17.80 -4.24 -28.07
N PRO A 21 -17.58 -4.76 -26.85
CA PRO A 21 -16.33 -4.54 -26.12
C PRO A 21 -15.14 -5.22 -26.81
N ALA A 22 -13.93 -4.83 -26.43
CA ALA A 22 -12.71 -5.48 -26.91
C ALA A 22 -12.58 -6.91 -26.36
N HIS A 23 -12.99 -7.12 -25.10
CA HIS A 23 -12.96 -8.41 -24.43
C HIS A 23 -14.32 -8.76 -23.80
N PRO A 24 -14.79 -10.03 -23.84
CA PRO A 24 -16.13 -10.41 -23.33
C PRO A 24 -16.37 -10.10 -21.85
N LEU A 25 -15.29 -10.05 -21.06
CA LEU A 25 -15.34 -9.76 -19.62
C LEU A 25 -15.20 -8.28 -19.28
N ASP A 26 -15.01 -7.38 -20.26
CA ASP A 26 -14.92 -5.95 -19.99
C ASP A 26 -16.21 -5.48 -19.32
N PRO A 27 -16.16 -4.62 -18.27
CA PRO A 27 -17.36 -4.03 -17.68
C PRO A 27 -18.23 -3.33 -18.74
N LEU A 28 -19.51 -3.13 -18.44
CA LEU A 28 -20.38 -2.39 -19.37
C LEU A 28 -19.87 -0.96 -19.55
N SER A 29 -19.76 -0.52 -20.80
CA SER A 29 -19.46 0.87 -21.13
C SER A 29 -20.66 1.79 -20.81
N PRO A 30 -20.44 3.11 -20.68
CA PRO A 30 -21.54 4.06 -20.50
C PRO A 30 -22.65 3.94 -21.56
N LEU A 31 -22.28 3.71 -22.83
CA LEU A 31 -23.24 3.53 -23.93
C LEU A 31 -24.06 2.24 -23.79
N GLU A 32 -23.45 1.16 -23.32
CA GLU A 32 -24.15 -0.09 -23.03
C GLU A 32 -25.13 0.09 -21.86
N ILE A 33 -24.72 0.76 -20.78
CA ILE A 33 -25.59 1.06 -19.63
C ILE A 33 -26.82 1.86 -20.08
N GLU A 34 -26.62 2.94 -20.83
CA GLU A 34 -27.73 3.75 -21.35
C GLU A 34 -28.63 2.99 -22.31
N SER A 35 -28.07 2.10 -23.14
CA SER A 35 -28.84 1.24 -24.05
C SER A 35 -29.74 0.28 -23.27
N VAL A 36 -29.21 -0.37 -22.23
CA VAL A 36 -29.97 -1.24 -21.33
C VAL A 36 -31.08 -0.46 -20.64
N SER A 37 -30.77 0.72 -20.09
CA SER A 37 -31.75 1.58 -19.44
C SER A 37 -32.89 1.99 -20.37
N LYS A 38 -32.60 2.29 -21.65
CA LYS A 38 -33.63 2.60 -22.66
C LYS A 38 -34.55 1.41 -22.91
N ILE A 39 -33.99 0.21 -23.08
CA ILE A 39 -34.76 -1.04 -23.29
C ILE A 39 -35.64 -1.34 -22.08
N VAL A 40 -35.11 -1.22 -20.86
CA VAL A 40 -35.86 -1.44 -19.62
C VAL A 40 -36.96 -0.39 -19.48
N LYS A 41 -36.69 0.91 -19.65
CA LYS A 41 -37.72 1.97 -19.60
C LYS A 41 -38.86 1.73 -20.59
N ALA A 42 -38.57 1.22 -21.79
CA ALA A 42 -39.60 0.90 -22.78
C ALA A 42 -40.58 -0.19 -22.31
N LYS A 43 -40.15 -1.10 -21.43
CA LYS A 43 -41.00 -2.14 -20.82
C LYS A 43 -41.92 -1.59 -19.71
N TYR A 44 -41.49 -0.56 -18.99
CA TYR A 44 -42.20 -0.01 -17.83
C TYR A 44 -42.77 1.39 -18.07
N GLN A 45 -43.17 1.73 -19.29
CA GLN A 45 -43.69 3.06 -19.64
C GLN A 45 -44.89 3.54 -18.80
N SER A 46 -45.63 2.62 -18.17
CA SER A 46 -46.77 2.91 -17.31
C SER A 46 -46.41 3.16 -15.83
N LYS A 47 -45.14 3.04 -15.45
CA LYS A 47 -44.68 3.19 -14.06
C LYS A 47 -43.46 4.11 -13.98
N THR A 48 -43.38 4.83 -12.86
CA THR A 48 -42.11 5.43 -12.45
C THR A 48 -41.21 4.32 -11.94
N ILE A 49 -40.00 4.22 -12.51
CA ILE A 49 -39.00 3.23 -12.11
C ILE A 49 -37.72 3.94 -11.67
N ASN A 50 -37.05 3.36 -10.69
CA ASN A 50 -35.72 3.76 -10.25
C ASN A 50 -34.76 2.62 -10.53
N PHE A 51 -33.71 2.91 -11.29
CA PHE A 51 -32.63 1.96 -11.50
C PHE A 51 -31.82 1.80 -10.23
N ASN A 52 -31.62 0.55 -9.82
CA ASN A 52 -30.79 0.19 -8.69
C ASN A 52 -29.45 -0.38 -9.18
N THR A 53 -29.50 -1.29 -10.14
CA THR A 53 -28.32 -1.96 -10.69
C THR A 53 -28.48 -2.11 -12.20
N VAL A 54 -27.42 -1.81 -12.95
CA VAL A 54 -27.21 -2.31 -14.32
C VAL A 54 -25.73 -2.71 -14.38
N THR A 55 -25.46 -3.98 -14.64
CA THR A 55 -24.09 -4.49 -14.64
C THR A 55 -23.92 -5.60 -15.68
N LEU A 56 -22.67 -5.93 -16.01
CA LEU A 56 -22.36 -7.04 -16.89
C LEU A 56 -22.91 -8.33 -16.30
N ARG A 57 -23.64 -9.10 -17.09
CA ARG A 57 -23.85 -10.51 -16.81
C ARG A 57 -22.72 -11.27 -17.50
N GLU A 58 -21.72 -11.66 -16.70
CA GLU A 58 -20.53 -12.35 -17.22
C GLU A 58 -20.93 -13.61 -18.01
N PRO A 59 -20.24 -13.91 -19.13
CA PRO A 59 -20.55 -15.06 -19.96
C PRO A 59 -20.35 -16.36 -19.17
N ILE A 60 -21.19 -17.36 -19.45
CA ILE A 60 -21.00 -18.70 -18.89
C ILE A 60 -19.60 -19.23 -19.21
N LYS A 61 -19.00 -19.98 -18.28
CA LYS A 61 -17.59 -20.41 -18.40
C LYS A 61 -17.34 -21.19 -19.69
N ARG A 62 -18.27 -22.07 -20.07
CA ARG A 62 -18.16 -22.86 -21.32
C ARG A 62 -18.05 -21.96 -22.55
N ALA A 63 -18.94 -20.98 -22.69
CA ALA A 63 -18.96 -20.08 -23.84
C ALA A 63 -17.69 -19.22 -23.89
N TYR A 64 -17.20 -18.77 -22.73
CA TYR A 64 -15.95 -18.02 -22.65
C TYR A 64 -14.75 -18.82 -23.20
N TYR A 65 -14.56 -20.08 -22.77
CA TYR A 65 -13.44 -20.89 -23.24
C TYR A 65 -13.64 -21.49 -24.64
N GLU A 66 -14.88 -21.68 -25.09
CA GLU A 66 -15.16 -21.95 -26.51
C GLU A 66 -14.65 -20.80 -27.38
N TRP A 67 -14.92 -19.55 -27.02
CA TRP A 67 -14.38 -18.38 -27.70
C TRP A 67 -12.85 -18.27 -27.58
N LYS A 68 -12.33 -18.28 -26.35
CA LYS A 68 -10.92 -18.00 -26.04
C LYS A 68 -9.97 -19.05 -26.61
N GLU A 69 -10.29 -20.33 -26.45
CA GLU A 69 -9.35 -21.44 -26.69
C GLU A 69 -9.71 -22.29 -27.91
N LYS A 70 -10.97 -22.24 -28.36
CA LYS A 70 -11.46 -23.10 -29.45
C LYS A 70 -11.90 -22.32 -30.69
N ASN A 71 -11.58 -21.03 -30.78
CA ASN A 71 -12.02 -20.13 -31.87
C ASN A 71 -13.53 -20.15 -32.09
N GLY A 72 -14.30 -20.34 -31.02
CA GLY A 72 -15.75 -20.29 -31.01
C GLY A 72 -16.30 -18.87 -31.18
N PRO A 73 -17.64 -18.73 -31.26
CA PRO A 73 -18.27 -17.43 -31.41
C PRO A 73 -18.04 -16.56 -30.17
N LEU A 74 -17.98 -15.23 -30.37
CA LEU A 74 -18.01 -14.27 -29.26
C LEU A 74 -19.26 -14.52 -28.39
N PRO A 75 -19.13 -14.64 -27.06
CA PRO A 75 -20.29 -14.85 -26.20
C PRO A 75 -21.31 -13.69 -26.31
N PRO A 76 -22.61 -13.95 -26.14
CA PRO A 76 -23.61 -12.90 -26.08
C PRO A 76 -23.25 -11.83 -25.03
N ARG A 77 -23.42 -10.57 -25.40
CA ARG A 77 -23.13 -9.43 -24.52
C ARG A 77 -24.38 -9.10 -23.70
N LEU A 78 -24.42 -9.60 -22.47
CA LEU A 78 -25.59 -9.55 -21.61
C LEU A 78 -25.43 -8.57 -20.44
N ALA A 79 -26.51 -7.91 -20.06
CA ALA A 79 -26.56 -7.04 -18.89
C ALA A 79 -27.64 -7.51 -17.91
N TYR A 80 -27.28 -7.64 -16.64
CA TYR A 80 -28.25 -7.83 -15.56
C TYR A 80 -28.71 -6.47 -15.05
N TYR A 81 -30.01 -6.33 -14.81
CA TYR A 81 -30.59 -5.12 -14.23
C TYR A 81 -31.46 -5.43 -13.01
N VAL A 82 -31.55 -4.45 -12.11
CA VAL A 82 -32.48 -4.39 -10.98
C VAL A 82 -33.09 -3.00 -10.94
N ILE A 83 -34.41 -2.93 -10.85
CA ILE A 83 -35.16 -1.69 -10.66
C ILE A 83 -36.17 -1.84 -9.51
N VAL A 84 -36.50 -0.70 -8.92
CA VAL A 84 -37.66 -0.54 -8.03
C VAL A 84 -38.73 0.24 -8.80
N ALA A 85 -39.95 -0.27 -8.83
CA ALA A 85 -41.08 0.39 -9.50
C ALA A 85 -42.04 0.95 -8.45
N ASP A 86 -42.47 2.20 -8.62
CA ASP A 86 -43.39 2.85 -7.70
C ASP A 86 -44.70 2.06 -7.60
N GLY A 87 -45.15 1.82 -6.37
CA GLY A 87 -46.37 1.06 -6.06
C GLY A 87 -46.19 -0.46 -5.97
N ASP A 88 -45.04 -1.00 -6.35
CA ASP A 88 -44.75 -2.44 -6.24
C ASP A 88 -43.94 -2.76 -4.98
N SER A 89 -44.14 -3.96 -4.43
CA SER A 89 -43.25 -4.54 -3.42
C SER A 89 -42.03 -5.19 -4.06
N GLY A 90 -40.90 -5.20 -3.36
CA GLY A 90 -39.69 -5.90 -3.82
C GLY A 90 -39.02 -5.23 -5.02
N VAL A 91 -38.50 -6.05 -5.95
CA VAL A 91 -37.70 -5.59 -7.09
C VAL A 91 -38.14 -6.24 -8.39
N HIS A 92 -37.94 -5.54 -9.51
CA HIS A 92 -37.98 -6.15 -10.84
C HIS A 92 -36.55 -6.32 -11.33
N GLU A 93 -36.23 -7.52 -11.78
CA GLU A 93 -34.90 -7.88 -12.23
C GLU A 93 -34.95 -8.68 -13.54
N GLY A 94 -33.85 -8.70 -14.26
CA GLY A 94 -33.79 -9.43 -15.51
C GLY A 94 -32.48 -9.27 -16.24
N VAL A 95 -32.47 -9.76 -17.46
CA VAL A 95 -31.30 -9.73 -18.34
C VAL A 95 -31.69 -9.14 -19.69
N VAL A 96 -30.84 -8.25 -20.19
CA VAL A 96 -30.94 -7.66 -21.53
C VAL A 96 -29.81 -8.20 -22.38
N ASP A 97 -30.13 -8.67 -23.59
CA ASP A 97 -29.16 -8.89 -24.64
C ASP A 97 -28.92 -7.57 -25.37
N ILE A 98 -27.72 -7.03 -25.19
CA ILE A 98 -27.34 -5.72 -25.73
C ILE A 98 -27.16 -5.81 -27.25
N GLY A 99 -26.61 -6.91 -27.78
CA GLY A 99 -26.43 -7.07 -29.22
C GLY A 99 -27.78 -7.17 -29.94
N ALA A 100 -28.71 -7.93 -29.37
CA ALA A 100 -30.05 -8.12 -29.91
C ALA A 100 -31.05 -7.01 -29.52
N GLN A 101 -30.65 -6.06 -28.65
CA GLN A 101 -31.48 -4.95 -28.16
C GLN A 101 -32.83 -5.41 -27.56
N GLN A 102 -32.83 -6.50 -26.79
CA GLN A 102 -34.06 -7.08 -26.24
C GLN A 102 -33.89 -7.63 -24.82
N LEU A 103 -35.01 -7.70 -24.09
CA LEU A 103 -35.10 -8.41 -22.81
C LEU A 103 -35.10 -9.92 -23.07
N VAL A 104 -34.19 -10.65 -22.43
CA VAL A 104 -34.13 -12.12 -22.47
C VAL A 104 -34.71 -12.75 -21.22
N GLU A 105 -34.60 -12.07 -20.08
CA GLU A 105 -35.21 -12.47 -18.82
C GLU A 105 -35.84 -11.28 -18.12
N PHE A 106 -36.96 -11.54 -17.46
CA PHE A 106 -37.66 -10.58 -16.61
C PHE A 106 -38.40 -11.33 -15.52
N LYS A 107 -38.26 -10.86 -14.29
CA LYS A 107 -38.92 -11.40 -13.11
C LYS A 107 -39.22 -10.28 -12.12
N HIS A 108 -40.39 -10.36 -11.50
CA HIS A 108 -40.72 -9.61 -10.29
C HIS A 108 -40.44 -10.50 -9.07
N SER A 109 -39.59 -10.01 -8.15
CA SER A 109 -39.13 -10.73 -6.97
C SER A 109 -39.65 -10.02 -5.71
N ASP A 110 -40.68 -10.61 -5.09
CA ASP A 110 -41.23 -10.15 -3.81
C ASP A 110 -40.42 -10.69 -2.60
N GLY A 111 -40.59 -10.05 -1.44
CA GLY A 111 -39.97 -10.50 -0.19
C GLY A 111 -38.44 -10.34 -0.15
N VAL A 112 -37.89 -9.49 -1.02
CA VAL A 112 -36.47 -9.13 -1.07
C VAL A 112 -36.31 -7.62 -1.16
N GLN A 113 -35.13 -7.12 -0.80
CA GLN A 113 -34.77 -5.72 -0.97
C GLN A 113 -33.40 -5.63 -1.67
N PRO A 114 -33.23 -4.68 -2.61
CA PRO A 114 -31.97 -4.58 -3.34
C PRO A 114 -30.90 -3.91 -2.48
N ILE A 115 -29.67 -3.94 -2.98
CA ILE A 115 -28.55 -3.15 -2.47
C ILE A 115 -28.96 -1.67 -2.30
N LEU A 116 -28.38 -0.97 -1.32
CA LEU A 116 -28.55 0.48 -1.15
C LEU A 116 -27.48 1.21 -1.97
N THR A 117 -27.90 2.12 -2.85
CA THR A 117 -26.96 2.92 -3.64
C THR A 117 -26.51 4.16 -2.85
N PRO A 118 -25.39 4.80 -3.19
CA PRO A 118 -24.96 6.04 -2.52
C PRO A 118 -26.04 7.13 -2.49
N SER A 119 -26.84 7.23 -3.57
CA SER A 119 -27.97 8.16 -3.66
C SER A 119 -29.18 7.78 -2.80
N ASP A 120 -29.28 6.54 -2.31
CA ASP A 120 -30.24 6.18 -1.25
C ASP A 120 -29.76 6.68 0.11
N LEU A 121 -28.45 6.61 0.38
CA LEU A 121 -27.87 7.00 1.67
C LEU A 121 -28.00 8.52 1.92
N GLN A 122 -27.76 9.34 0.90
CA GLN A 122 -27.82 10.81 1.02
C GLN A 122 -29.22 11.35 1.36
N ARG A 123 -30.28 10.69 0.90
CA ARG A 123 -31.66 11.16 1.08
C ARG A 123 -32.14 11.04 2.54
N THR A 124 -31.59 10.09 3.29
CA THR A 124 -32.04 9.79 4.66
C THR A 124 -31.77 10.92 5.63
N GLU A 125 -30.62 11.60 5.49
CA GLU A 125 -30.28 12.74 6.35
C GLU A 125 -31.25 13.93 6.15
N GLU A 126 -31.71 14.16 4.92
CA GLU A 126 -32.75 15.17 4.66
C GLU A 126 -34.08 14.78 5.32
N ILE A 127 -34.49 13.51 5.20
CA ILE A 127 -35.75 13.00 5.76
C ILE A 127 -35.76 13.15 7.29
N ILE A 128 -34.71 12.71 7.97
CA ILE A 128 -34.65 12.73 9.45
C ILE A 128 -34.55 14.15 10.01
N ARG A 129 -33.85 15.09 9.33
CA ARG A 129 -33.77 16.49 9.77
C ARG A 129 -35.14 17.19 9.75
N ASN A 130 -36.00 16.80 8.81
CA ASN A 130 -37.33 17.39 8.63
C ASN A 130 -38.45 16.66 9.37
N ASP A 131 -38.16 15.52 10.01
CA ASP A 131 -39.18 14.76 10.75
C ASP A 131 -39.48 15.38 12.12
N PRO A 132 -40.76 15.71 12.44
CA PRO A 132 -41.10 16.36 13.71
C PRO A 132 -40.77 15.53 14.96
N GLU A 133 -40.81 14.21 14.88
CA GLU A 133 -40.54 13.33 16.02
C GLU A 133 -39.03 13.16 16.23
N VAL A 134 -38.23 13.10 15.16
CA VAL A 134 -36.76 13.17 15.25
C VAL A 134 -36.33 14.50 15.88
N GLN A 135 -36.89 15.62 15.44
CA GLN A 135 -36.61 16.94 16.02
C GLN A 135 -36.90 16.96 17.53
N ARG A 136 -38.02 16.36 17.95
CA ARG A 136 -38.38 16.22 19.36
C ARG A 136 -37.37 15.38 20.13
N GLN A 137 -36.85 14.30 19.54
CA GLN A 137 -35.81 13.48 20.17
C GLN A 137 -34.47 14.23 20.28
N CYS A 138 -34.12 15.04 19.28
CA CYS A 138 -32.96 15.93 19.35
C CYS A 138 -33.08 16.94 20.50
N GLU A 139 -34.23 17.60 20.65
CA GLU A 139 -34.51 18.53 21.76
C GLU A 139 -34.34 17.85 23.13
N ILE A 140 -34.89 16.64 23.30
CA ILE A 140 -34.73 15.85 24.53
C ILE A 140 -33.25 15.51 24.78
N SER A 141 -32.53 15.20 23.71
CA SER A 141 -31.09 14.91 23.74
C SER A 141 -30.23 16.15 24.00
N GLY A 142 -30.82 17.35 24.02
CA GLY A 142 -30.15 18.62 24.33
C GLY A 142 -29.73 19.44 23.12
N VAL A 143 -30.19 19.11 21.91
CA VAL A 143 -29.93 19.89 20.68
C VAL A 143 -31.16 20.74 20.34
N PRO A 144 -31.05 22.08 20.24
CA PRO A 144 -32.16 22.95 19.89
C PRO A 144 -32.77 22.66 18.51
N ARG A 145 -34.07 22.94 18.34
CA ARG A 145 -34.81 22.66 17.10
C ARG A 145 -34.31 23.44 15.88
N ASP A 146 -33.82 24.65 16.10
CA ASP A 146 -33.21 25.50 15.08
C ASP A 146 -31.79 25.04 14.69
N CYS A 147 -31.21 24.08 15.41
CA CYS A 147 -29.90 23.49 15.13
C CYS A 147 -29.97 22.14 14.37
N MET A 148 -31.09 21.80 13.70
CA MET A 148 -31.17 20.52 12.97
C MET A 148 -30.17 20.39 11.81
N HIS A 149 -29.64 21.49 11.29
CA HIS A 149 -28.55 21.48 10.30
C HIS A 149 -27.24 20.89 10.87
N GLN A 150 -27.09 20.86 12.20
CA GLN A 150 -25.96 20.26 12.92
C GLN A 150 -26.17 18.77 13.24
N ILE A 151 -27.35 18.23 12.96
CA ILE A 151 -27.65 16.80 13.17
C ILE A 151 -27.27 16.06 11.91
N TYR A 152 -26.46 15.02 12.04
CA TYR A 152 -26.04 14.16 10.95
C TYR A 152 -26.48 12.73 11.23
N CYS A 153 -26.51 11.90 10.19
CA CYS A 153 -26.63 10.47 10.41
C CYS A 153 -25.87 9.66 9.37
N ASP A 154 -25.31 8.54 9.82
CA ASP A 154 -24.90 7.50 8.89
C ASP A 154 -26.13 6.65 8.58
N ALA A 155 -26.51 6.66 7.31
CA ALA A 155 -27.62 5.92 6.78
C ALA A 155 -27.21 4.46 6.51
N TRP A 156 -27.67 3.53 7.34
CA TRP A 156 -27.36 2.12 7.19
C TRP A 156 -28.58 1.37 6.66
N THR A 157 -28.37 0.26 5.95
CA THR A 157 -29.40 -0.80 5.87
C THR A 157 -29.92 -1.07 7.27
N ILE A 158 -31.21 -1.36 7.41
CA ILE A 158 -31.72 -1.88 8.69
C ILE A 158 -31.06 -3.24 9.05
N GLY A 159 -30.31 -3.84 8.12
CA GLY A 159 -29.72 -5.17 8.24
C GLY A 159 -30.85 -6.18 8.14
N TYR A 160 -31.43 -6.49 9.29
CA TYR A 160 -32.71 -7.17 9.38
C TYR A 160 -33.40 -6.75 10.68
N ASP A 161 -34.71 -6.58 10.60
CA ASP A 161 -35.57 -6.31 11.74
C ASP A 161 -36.88 -7.09 11.57
N GLU A 162 -37.16 -7.95 12.54
CA GLU A 162 -38.31 -8.86 12.53
C GLU A 162 -39.66 -8.13 12.50
N ARG A 163 -39.71 -6.85 12.92
CA ARG A 163 -40.94 -6.04 12.90
C ARG A 163 -41.47 -5.82 11.47
N TRP A 164 -40.59 -5.83 10.48
CA TRP A 164 -40.95 -5.52 9.09
C TRP A 164 -40.50 -6.57 8.08
N GLY A 165 -39.50 -7.41 8.40
CA GLY A 165 -38.90 -8.33 7.44
C GLY A 165 -38.44 -7.56 6.19
N ALA A 166 -38.79 -8.06 5.01
CA ALA A 166 -38.51 -7.42 3.72
C ALA A 166 -39.74 -6.69 3.10
N SER A 167 -40.79 -6.42 3.89
CA SER A 167 -42.05 -5.82 3.38
C SER A 167 -41.94 -4.34 2.99
N LYS A 168 -40.93 -3.65 3.51
CA LYS A 168 -40.61 -2.24 3.25
C LYS A 168 -39.13 -2.10 2.99
N ARG A 169 -38.69 -1.12 2.19
CA ARG A 169 -37.27 -0.83 1.98
C ARG A 169 -36.79 0.12 3.07
N LEU A 170 -36.04 -0.39 4.04
CA LEU A 170 -35.76 0.32 5.29
C LEU A 170 -34.28 0.61 5.48
N GLN A 171 -34.01 1.81 5.98
CA GLN A 171 -32.73 2.20 6.55
C GLN A 171 -32.88 2.48 8.04
N GLN A 172 -31.80 2.30 8.79
CA GLN A 172 -31.65 2.80 10.16
C GLN A 172 -30.64 3.95 10.15
N ALA A 173 -30.97 5.06 10.78
CA ALA A 173 -30.11 6.23 10.88
C ALA A 173 -29.33 6.19 12.20
N LEU A 174 -28.00 6.07 12.13
CA LEU A 174 -27.13 6.21 13.28
C LEU A 174 -26.85 7.70 13.49
N MET A 175 -27.40 8.25 14.57
CA MET A 175 -27.51 9.70 14.75
C MET A 175 -26.25 10.30 15.41
N TYR A 176 -25.77 11.42 14.89
CA TYR A 176 -24.63 12.18 15.41
C TYR A 176 -24.90 13.68 15.41
N TRP A 177 -24.10 14.43 16.16
CA TRP A 177 -24.15 15.90 16.19
C TRP A 177 -22.78 16.53 15.91
N ARG A 178 -22.78 17.62 15.14
CA ARG A 178 -21.59 18.43 14.85
C ARG A 178 -21.77 19.85 15.34
N SER A 179 -20.82 20.37 16.11
CA SER A 179 -20.85 21.77 16.55
C SER A 179 -20.50 22.73 15.40
N ASP A 180 -19.74 22.25 14.42
CA ASP A 180 -19.24 22.93 13.23
C ASP A 180 -19.20 21.92 12.06
N GLU A 181 -19.30 22.34 10.81
CA GLU A 181 -19.39 21.40 9.69
C GLU A 181 -18.11 20.54 9.49
N ASP A 182 -16.94 21.08 9.87
CA ASP A 182 -15.63 20.45 9.69
C ASP A 182 -15.20 19.53 10.84
N VAL A 183 -16.00 19.41 11.92
CA VAL A 183 -15.66 18.51 13.02
C VAL A 183 -16.07 17.07 12.74
N SER A 184 -15.29 16.12 13.28
CA SER A 184 -15.62 14.70 13.21
C SER A 184 -16.81 14.37 14.14
N GLN A 185 -17.94 14.00 13.55
CA GLN A 185 -19.20 13.74 14.26
C GLN A 185 -19.14 12.56 15.24
N TYR A 186 -18.21 11.62 15.03
CA TYR A 186 -18.14 10.34 15.73
C TYR A 186 -17.78 10.44 17.22
N SER A 187 -17.40 11.63 17.69
CA SER A 187 -17.24 11.91 19.12
C SER A 187 -18.55 12.28 19.82
N HIS A 188 -19.62 12.50 19.06
CA HIS A 188 -20.93 12.98 19.53
C HIS A 188 -22.10 12.16 18.97
N PRO A 189 -22.13 10.82 19.19
CA PRO A 189 -23.31 10.02 18.89
C PRO A 189 -24.50 10.45 19.74
N LEU A 190 -25.71 10.28 19.21
CA LEU A 190 -26.97 10.45 19.94
C LEU A 190 -27.55 9.08 20.35
N ASP A 191 -28.53 9.09 21.26
CA ASP A 191 -28.98 7.88 21.94
C ASP A 191 -30.10 7.11 21.21
N PHE A 192 -30.74 7.68 20.21
CA PHE A 192 -31.90 7.11 19.51
C PHE A 192 -31.59 6.78 18.03
N CYS A 193 -32.38 5.88 17.44
CA CYS A 193 -32.17 5.38 16.08
C CYS A 193 -33.47 5.41 15.26
N PRO A 194 -33.64 6.39 14.36
CA PRO A 194 -34.76 6.45 13.42
C PRO A 194 -34.71 5.35 12.37
N ILE A 195 -35.89 4.83 12.01
CA ILE A 195 -36.11 3.87 10.93
C ILE A 195 -36.83 4.59 9.78
N VAL A 196 -36.22 4.59 8.59
CA VAL A 196 -36.70 5.34 7.43
C VAL A 196 -37.20 4.40 6.34
N ASP A 197 -38.42 4.62 5.87
CA ASP A 197 -38.97 3.96 4.69
C ASP A 197 -38.53 4.73 3.44
N MET A 198 -37.60 4.14 2.69
CA MET A 198 -36.94 4.78 1.55
C MET A 198 -37.88 5.03 0.37
N ASN A 199 -38.89 4.16 0.21
CA ASN A 199 -39.85 4.29 -0.87
C ASN A 199 -40.90 5.35 -0.51
N ALA A 200 -41.35 5.38 0.75
CA ALA A 200 -42.28 6.40 1.23
C ALA A 200 -41.62 7.76 1.53
N GLY A 201 -40.29 7.81 1.64
CA GLY A 201 -39.52 9.03 1.92
C GLY A 201 -39.82 9.63 3.30
N LYS A 202 -40.03 8.80 4.33
CA LYS A 202 -40.42 9.26 5.67
C LYS A 202 -39.87 8.38 6.79
N VAL A 203 -39.76 8.94 7.99
CA VAL A 203 -39.51 8.18 9.22
C VAL A 203 -40.75 7.33 9.54
N LEU A 204 -40.53 6.04 9.78
CA LEU A 204 -41.56 5.05 10.10
C LEU A 204 -41.65 4.80 11.61
N TYR A 205 -40.49 4.79 12.28
CA TYR A 205 -40.37 4.47 13.70
C TYR A 205 -39.08 5.07 14.26
N ILE A 206 -38.99 5.25 15.58
CA ILE A 206 -37.74 5.61 16.25
C ILE A 206 -37.51 4.67 17.43
N ASP A 207 -36.39 3.95 17.41
CA ASP A 207 -35.93 3.19 18.57
C ASP A 207 -35.31 4.16 19.57
N VAL A 208 -35.94 4.29 20.74
CA VAL A 208 -35.47 5.15 21.85
C VAL A 208 -35.08 4.25 23.02
N PRO A 209 -33.88 4.40 23.59
CA PRO A 209 -33.44 3.56 24.69
C PRO A 209 -34.20 3.90 25.97
N GLN A 210 -34.35 2.91 26.86
CA GLN A 210 -34.98 3.10 28.17
C GLN A 210 -34.19 4.10 29.02
N ARG A 211 -32.86 4.02 29.00
CA ARG A 211 -31.96 4.99 29.61
C ARG A 211 -31.62 6.07 28.58
N ARG A 212 -32.01 7.31 28.84
CA ARG A 212 -31.64 8.44 27.99
C ARG A 212 -30.23 8.94 28.28
N ARG A 213 -29.48 9.27 27.23
CA ARG A 213 -28.17 9.93 27.28
C ARG A 213 -28.25 11.18 26.39
N LYS A 214 -28.03 12.36 26.99
CA LYS A 214 -27.97 13.63 26.25
C LYS A 214 -26.64 13.72 25.50
N VAL A 215 -26.61 14.52 24.44
CA VAL A 215 -25.40 14.78 23.66
C VAL A 215 -24.22 15.19 24.56
N SER A 216 -23.03 14.72 24.21
CA SER A 216 -21.80 15.06 24.93
C SER A 216 -21.58 16.58 24.98
N ARG A 217 -20.99 17.05 26.08
CA ARG A 217 -20.57 18.46 26.26
C ARG A 217 -19.06 18.65 26.08
N HIS A 218 -18.34 17.58 25.79
CA HIS A 218 -16.91 17.66 25.50
C HIS A 218 -16.68 18.31 24.13
N LYS A 219 -15.45 18.72 23.85
CA LYS A 219 -15.09 19.18 22.49
C LYS A 219 -15.17 18.00 21.52
N HIS A 220 -15.42 18.26 20.24
CA HIS A 220 -15.25 17.24 19.22
C HIS A 220 -13.79 16.77 19.18
N SER A 221 -13.60 15.46 18.97
CA SER A 221 -12.29 14.89 18.70
C SER A 221 -12.07 14.88 17.19
N SER A 222 -11.47 15.94 16.66
CA SER A 222 -11.24 16.13 15.21
C SER A 222 -9.75 16.04 14.85
N PHE A 223 -9.44 15.78 13.57
CA PHE A 223 -8.09 15.40 13.12
C PHE A 223 -7.56 16.18 11.90
N HIS A 224 -8.33 17.09 11.31
CA HIS A 224 -7.78 17.97 10.25
C HIS A 224 -6.68 18.92 10.76
N PRO A 225 -5.79 19.42 9.89
CA PRO A 225 -4.66 20.27 10.28
C PRO A 225 -4.99 21.39 11.25
N LYS A 226 -6.10 22.12 11.05
CA LYS A 226 -6.55 23.18 11.97
C LYS A 226 -6.75 22.68 13.41
N HIS A 227 -7.31 21.49 13.57
CA HIS A 227 -7.56 20.87 14.86
C HIS A 227 -6.29 20.29 15.49
N ILE A 228 -5.32 19.85 14.67
CA ILE A 228 -4.02 19.37 15.13
C ILE A 228 -3.19 20.54 15.66
N GLU A 229 -3.18 21.66 14.95
CA GLU A 229 -2.59 22.93 15.40
C GLU A 229 -3.21 23.36 16.74
N GLU A 230 -4.54 23.36 16.87
CA GLU A 230 -5.20 23.69 18.15
C GLU A 230 -4.87 22.72 19.29
N LYS A 231 -4.66 21.44 18.99
CA LYS A 231 -4.46 20.38 19.99
C LYS A 231 -3.01 20.24 20.44
N PHE A 232 -2.05 20.41 19.53
CA PHE A 232 -0.63 20.12 19.76
C PHE A 232 0.31 21.28 19.41
N GLY A 233 -0.20 22.38 18.84
CA GLY A 233 0.60 23.55 18.50
C GLY A 233 1.26 24.18 19.72
N THR A 234 2.54 24.53 19.59
CA THR A 234 3.29 25.31 20.57
C THR A 234 3.88 26.56 19.92
N LYS A 235 4.55 27.42 20.69
CA LYS A 235 5.25 28.58 20.11
C LYS A 235 6.38 28.17 19.16
N GLU A 236 7.06 27.07 19.49
CA GLU A 236 8.20 26.52 18.75
C GLU A 236 7.76 25.65 17.58
N ASN A 237 6.56 25.05 17.64
CA ASN A 237 5.96 24.26 16.58
C ASN A 237 4.48 24.65 16.39
N PRO A 238 4.19 25.78 15.71
CA PRO A 238 2.82 26.29 15.60
C PRO A 238 1.85 25.30 14.97
N THR A 239 2.31 24.51 13.99
CA THR A 239 1.43 23.56 13.28
C THR A 239 1.08 22.31 14.10
N GLY A 240 1.83 22.02 15.16
CA GLY A 240 1.69 20.80 15.96
C GLY A 240 2.17 19.51 15.25
N PHE A 241 2.56 19.58 13.97
CA PHE A 241 3.04 18.42 13.21
C PHE A 241 4.52 18.12 13.49
N ARG A 242 4.91 16.86 13.25
CA ARG A 242 6.31 16.45 13.30
C ARG A 242 7.10 17.10 12.16
N GLN A 243 8.40 17.32 12.39
CA GLN A 243 9.29 18.04 11.48
C GLN A 243 10.30 17.12 10.75
N ASP A 244 10.13 15.81 10.85
CA ASP A 244 10.99 14.77 10.26
C ASP A 244 10.49 14.26 8.89
N ASN A 245 9.70 15.07 8.18
CA ASN A 245 8.99 14.71 6.95
C ASN A 245 9.84 14.84 5.67
N PHE A 246 11.06 14.30 5.67
CA PHE A 246 11.92 14.30 4.48
C PHE A 246 11.28 13.49 3.33
N PRO A 247 11.30 14.01 2.08
CA PRO A 247 10.62 13.36 0.98
C PRO A 247 11.29 12.04 0.56
N ILE A 248 10.47 11.03 0.29
CA ILE A 248 10.87 9.78 -0.36
C ILE A 248 10.32 9.80 -1.78
N ASN A 249 11.19 9.92 -2.79
CA ASN A 249 10.79 9.98 -4.20
C ASN A 249 10.85 8.59 -4.85
N ILE A 250 9.80 8.21 -5.57
CA ILE A 250 9.71 6.95 -6.33
C ILE A 250 9.54 7.32 -7.80
N THR A 251 10.50 6.96 -8.65
CA THR A 251 10.52 7.30 -10.08
C THR A 251 10.83 6.07 -10.94
N GLN A 252 10.26 6.01 -12.14
CA GLN A 252 10.58 5.02 -13.17
C GLN A 252 10.90 5.74 -14.49
N PRO A 253 12.16 6.17 -14.70
CA PRO A 253 12.52 7.05 -15.82
C PRO A 253 12.37 6.39 -17.20
N GLU A 254 12.42 5.06 -17.26
CA GLU A 254 12.23 4.26 -18.48
C GLU A 254 10.78 3.75 -18.65
N GLY A 255 9.88 4.19 -17.77
CA GLY A 255 8.50 3.69 -17.71
C GLY A 255 8.34 2.42 -16.87
N VAL A 256 7.13 1.85 -16.94
CA VAL A 256 6.74 0.64 -16.20
C VAL A 256 7.06 -0.63 -17.00
N SER A 257 7.19 -1.76 -16.32
CA SER A 257 7.44 -3.06 -16.97
C SER A 257 6.19 -3.89 -17.28
N PHE A 258 5.03 -3.48 -16.78
CA PHE A 258 3.75 -4.08 -17.15
C PHE A 258 3.20 -3.49 -18.46
N ASN A 259 2.37 -4.26 -19.14
CA ASN A 259 1.66 -3.84 -20.34
C ASN A 259 0.14 -4.03 -20.15
N LEU A 260 -0.65 -3.06 -20.63
CA LEU A 260 -2.11 -3.12 -20.63
C LEU A 260 -2.66 -2.99 -22.05
N GLN A 261 -3.51 -3.95 -22.44
CA GLN A 261 -4.25 -3.92 -23.70
C GLN A 261 -5.75 -3.90 -23.38
N GLY A 262 -6.34 -2.70 -23.33
CA GLY A 262 -7.63 -2.53 -22.67
C GLY A 262 -7.50 -2.92 -21.20
N ASN A 263 -8.29 -3.92 -20.77
CA ASN A 263 -8.27 -4.43 -19.41
C ASN A 263 -7.40 -5.69 -19.22
N VAL A 264 -6.68 -6.13 -20.26
CA VAL A 264 -5.79 -7.30 -20.18
C VAL A 264 -4.39 -6.84 -19.74
N MET A 265 -3.94 -7.38 -18.62
CA MET A 265 -2.66 -7.12 -17.99
C MET A 265 -1.65 -8.22 -18.34
N ASP A 266 -0.45 -7.81 -18.76
CA ASP A 266 0.72 -8.68 -18.88
C ASP A 266 1.86 -8.14 -18.00
N TRP A 267 2.36 -8.95 -17.06
CA TRP A 267 3.47 -8.57 -16.19
C TRP A 267 4.19 -9.79 -15.63
N SER A 268 5.53 -9.81 -15.74
CA SER A 268 6.39 -10.86 -15.16
C SER A 268 5.85 -12.29 -15.34
N ASN A 269 5.51 -12.64 -16.59
CA ASN A 269 4.90 -13.91 -17.04
C ASN A 269 3.43 -14.12 -16.66
N PHE A 270 2.82 -13.30 -15.80
CA PHE A 270 1.37 -13.31 -15.63
C PHE A 270 0.66 -12.67 -16.81
N SER A 271 -0.50 -13.24 -17.17
CA SER A 271 -1.49 -12.60 -18.03
C SER A 271 -2.88 -12.81 -17.47
N PHE A 272 -3.68 -11.74 -17.33
CA PHE A 272 -5.03 -11.77 -16.76
C PHE A 272 -5.87 -10.56 -17.15
N HIS A 273 -7.19 -10.66 -16.99
CA HIS A 273 -8.13 -9.57 -17.20
C HIS A 273 -8.49 -8.89 -15.86
N ILE A 274 -8.51 -7.55 -15.86
CA ILE A 274 -8.94 -6.72 -14.74
C ILE A 274 -10.37 -6.25 -14.99
N GLY A 275 -11.32 -6.90 -14.32
CA GLY A 275 -12.73 -6.54 -14.28
C GLY A 275 -13.08 -5.66 -13.09
N PHE A 276 -14.25 -5.03 -13.17
CA PHE A 276 -14.83 -4.25 -12.07
C PHE A 276 -16.35 -4.29 -12.12
N ASN A 277 -17.01 -4.43 -10.97
CA ASN A 277 -18.47 -4.28 -10.89
C ASN A 277 -18.91 -3.49 -9.63
N TYR A 278 -20.20 -3.14 -9.60
CA TYR A 278 -20.80 -2.32 -8.54
C TYR A 278 -20.71 -2.96 -7.13
N ARG A 279 -20.58 -4.29 -7.06
CA ARG A 279 -20.75 -5.07 -5.84
C ARG A 279 -19.41 -5.51 -5.26
N GLU A 280 -18.65 -6.28 -6.03
CA GLU A 280 -17.37 -6.88 -5.63
C GLU A 280 -16.20 -5.90 -5.74
N GLY A 281 -16.35 -4.85 -6.55
CA GLY A 281 -15.21 -4.02 -6.96
C GLY A 281 -14.33 -4.77 -7.96
N ILE A 282 -13.01 -4.82 -7.72
CA ILE A 282 -12.02 -5.47 -8.58
C ILE A 282 -12.26 -6.99 -8.67
N ILE A 283 -12.21 -7.50 -9.89
CA ILE A 283 -12.29 -8.92 -10.22
C ILE A 283 -11.12 -9.27 -11.13
N LEU A 284 -10.30 -10.25 -10.76
CA LEU A 284 -9.22 -10.73 -11.64
C LEU A 284 -9.67 -12.03 -12.31
N SER A 285 -9.65 -12.05 -13.63
CA SER A 285 -10.18 -13.16 -14.44
C SER A 285 -9.16 -13.70 -15.43
N ASP A 286 -9.37 -14.94 -15.86
CA ASP A 286 -8.54 -15.63 -16.86
C ASP A 286 -7.03 -15.55 -16.57
N MET A 287 -6.67 -15.81 -15.31
CA MET A 287 -5.29 -15.71 -14.86
C MET A 287 -4.47 -16.89 -15.39
N THR A 288 -3.37 -16.56 -16.05
CA THR A 288 -2.40 -17.52 -16.58
C THR A 288 -0.98 -17.13 -16.19
N TYR A 289 -0.07 -18.09 -16.27
CA TYR A 289 1.36 -17.88 -16.11
C TYR A 289 2.14 -18.52 -17.27
N ASN A 290 2.99 -17.74 -17.93
CA ASN A 290 3.87 -18.23 -18.99
C ASN A 290 5.13 -18.87 -18.38
N SER A 291 5.13 -20.18 -18.28
CA SER A 291 6.26 -20.97 -17.78
C SER A 291 7.18 -21.33 -18.95
N HIS A 292 8.01 -20.39 -19.40
CA HIS A 292 8.98 -20.55 -20.50
C HIS A 292 8.36 -21.09 -21.81
N GLY A 293 7.30 -20.45 -22.28
CA GLY A 293 6.59 -20.78 -23.52
C GLY A 293 5.35 -21.65 -23.31
N LYS A 294 5.22 -22.33 -22.16
CA LYS A 294 3.99 -23.01 -21.77
C LYS A 294 3.10 -22.05 -20.97
N VAL A 295 2.05 -21.53 -21.59
CA VAL A 295 1.00 -20.77 -20.88
C VAL A 295 0.14 -21.72 -20.06
N ARG A 296 0.09 -21.50 -18.75
CA ARG A 296 -0.59 -22.38 -17.79
C ARG A 296 -1.73 -21.63 -17.10
N PRO A 297 -2.98 -22.10 -17.18
CA PRO A 297 -4.07 -21.51 -16.44
C PRO A 297 -3.85 -21.61 -14.93
N LEU A 298 -4.30 -20.61 -14.18
CA LEU A 298 -4.23 -20.53 -12.72
C LEU A 298 -5.63 -20.44 -12.13
N PHE A 299 -6.33 -19.34 -12.42
CA PHE A 299 -7.66 -19.07 -11.91
C PHE A 299 -8.52 -18.53 -13.03
N HIS A 300 -9.73 -19.07 -13.16
CA HIS A 300 -10.72 -18.49 -14.06
C HIS A 300 -11.21 -17.14 -13.54
N ARG A 301 -11.41 -17.03 -12.22
CA ARG A 301 -11.89 -15.80 -11.55
C ARG A 301 -11.53 -15.79 -10.07
N ILE A 302 -11.05 -14.65 -9.56
CA ILE A 302 -10.85 -14.38 -8.13
C ILE A 302 -11.41 -13.00 -7.76
N SER A 303 -12.09 -12.90 -6.62
CA SER A 303 -12.67 -11.65 -6.10
C SER A 303 -13.07 -11.74 -4.62
N LEU A 304 -13.30 -10.60 -3.98
CA LEU A 304 -14.07 -10.55 -2.74
C LEU A 304 -15.56 -10.57 -3.09
N CYS A 305 -16.29 -11.57 -2.63
CA CYS A 305 -17.67 -11.81 -3.04
C CYS A 305 -18.71 -11.46 -1.97
N GLU A 306 -18.29 -11.33 -0.71
CA GLU A 306 -19.13 -10.85 0.37
C GLU A 306 -18.26 -10.39 1.56
N MET A 307 -18.86 -9.59 2.45
CA MET A 307 -18.29 -9.23 3.75
C MET A 307 -19.36 -9.34 4.84
N VAL A 308 -18.94 -9.42 6.11
CA VAL A 308 -19.82 -9.18 7.25
C VAL A 308 -19.04 -8.51 8.38
N VAL A 309 -19.62 -7.46 8.97
CA VAL A 309 -19.02 -6.69 10.07
C VAL A 309 -19.89 -6.78 11.33
N PRO A 310 -19.93 -7.95 12.02
CA PRO A 310 -20.84 -8.16 13.14
C PRO A 310 -20.33 -7.47 14.41
N TYR A 311 -21.19 -6.66 15.03
CA TYR A 311 -20.93 -6.03 16.32
C TYR A 311 -21.36 -6.94 17.48
N GLY A 312 -20.62 -6.87 18.59
CA GLY A 312 -20.76 -7.75 19.75
C GLY A 312 -21.61 -7.21 20.91
N CYS A 313 -22.19 -6.01 20.80
CA CYS A 313 -23.04 -5.46 21.85
C CYS A 313 -24.47 -6.03 21.73
N PRO A 314 -24.97 -6.74 22.76
CA PRO A 314 -26.29 -7.38 22.71
C PRO A 314 -27.46 -6.43 22.95
N ASP A 315 -27.19 -5.21 23.44
CA ASP A 315 -28.24 -4.25 23.76
C ASP A 315 -28.99 -3.83 22.50
N PHE A 316 -30.31 -3.68 22.62
CA PHE A 316 -31.15 -3.22 21.52
C PHE A 316 -30.88 -1.74 21.22
N PRO A 317 -30.71 -1.32 19.94
CA PRO A 317 -30.91 -2.09 18.72
C PRO A 317 -29.63 -2.60 18.03
N HIS A 318 -28.52 -2.73 18.76
CA HIS A 318 -27.19 -2.96 18.18
C HIS A 318 -27.04 -4.32 17.51
N GLN A 319 -27.94 -5.28 17.74
CA GLN A 319 -27.98 -6.54 17.00
C GLN A 319 -28.15 -6.33 15.49
N ARG A 320 -28.66 -5.17 15.05
CA ARG A 320 -28.78 -4.81 13.62
C ARG A 320 -27.49 -4.33 12.97
N LYS A 321 -26.44 -4.06 13.76
CA LYS A 321 -25.11 -3.69 13.26
C LYS A 321 -24.33 -4.96 12.90
N HIS A 322 -24.58 -5.47 11.70
CA HIS A 322 -23.86 -6.58 11.10
C HIS A 322 -23.84 -6.44 9.58
N ALA A 323 -23.41 -5.27 9.12
CA ALA A 323 -23.46 -4.91 7.71
C ALA A 323 -22.73 -5.96 6.86
N LEU A 324 -23.38 -6.40 5.79
CA LEU A 324 -22.73 -7.17 4.73
C LEU A 324 -22.34 -6.21 3.62
N ASP A 325 -21.24 -5.48 3.81
CA ASP A 325 -20.95 -4.25 3.04
C ASP A 325 -20.99 -4.46 1.52
N ILE A 326 -20.43 -5.57 1.04
CA ILE A 326 -20.44 -5.93 -0.38
C ILE A 326 -21.88 -6.17 -0.86
N GLY A 327 -22.69 -6.97 -0.18
CA GLY A 327 -24.06 -7.29 -0.58
C GLY A 327 -25.12 -6.22 -0.29
N GLU A 328 -24.86 -5.31 0.65
CA GLU A 328 -25.82 -4.29 1.09
C GLU A 328 -25.52 -2.89 0.55
N TYR A 329 -24.27 -2.58 0.20
CA TYR A 329 -23.87 -1.27 -0.36
C TYR A 329 -23.07 -1.39 -1.66
N GLY A 330 -22.11 -2.31 -1.70
CA GLY A 330 -21.27 -2.64 -2.84
C GLY A 330 -19.91 -1.94 -2.78
N ALA A 331 -18.83 -2.73 -2.75
CA ALA A 331 -17.46 -2.23 -2.76
C ALA A 331 -17.15 -1.39 -4.02
N GLY A 332 -17.83 -1.65 -5.13
CA GLY A 332 -17.75 -0.81 -6.33
C GLY A 332 -18.52 0.50 -6.19
N ASN A 333 -19.77 0.44 -5.75
CA ASN A 333 -20.61 1.62 -5.49
C ASN A 333 -19.97 2.59 -4.48
N CYS A 334 -19.26 2.04 -3.49
CA CYS A 334 -18.59 2.77 -2.42
C CYS A 334 -17.14 3.13 -2.74
N THR A 335 -16.64 2.80 -3.94
CA THR A 335 -15.23 3.02 -4.30
C THR A 335 -14.91 4.51 -4.39
N ASN A 336 -13.75 4.91 -3.89
CA ASN A 336 -13.27 6.28 -3.94
C ASN A 336 -12.60 6.57 -5.29
N PRO A 337 -12.67 7.83 -5.78
CA PRO A 337 -11.76 8.30 -6.81
C PRO A 337 -10.36 8.48 -6.21
N LEU A 338 -9.40 7.68 -6.67
CA LEU A 338 -8.04 7.67 -6.11
C LEU A 338 -7.19 8.81 -6.69
N SER A 339 -6.47 9.50 -5.80
CA SER A 339 -5.65 10.66 -6.14
C SER A 339 -4.16 10.32 -6.28
N LEU A 340 -3.56 10.80 -7.38
CA LEU A 340 -2.14 10.63 -7.67
C LEU A 340 -1.26 11.28 -6.59
N GLY A 341 -0.29 10.52 -6.07
CA GLY A 341 0.68 10.98 -5.08
C GLY A 341 0.19 10.97 -3.64
N CYS A 342 -1.10 10.73 -3.40
CA CYS A 342 -1.70 10.61 -2.06
C CYS A 342 -2.07 9.16 -1.75
N ASP A 343 -3.06 8.60 -2.46
CA ASP A 343 -3.52 7.22 -2.27
C ASP A 343 -2.58 6.22 -2.93
N CYS A 344 -2.04 6.59 -4.09
CA CYS A 344 -1.10 5.81 -4.88
C CYS A 344 0.16 6.60 -5.23
N LYS A 345 1.33 6.05 -4.92
CA LYS A 345 2.63 6.71 -5.06
C LYS A 345 3.53 5.98 -6.06
N GLY A 346 4.16 6.74 -6.96
CA GLY A 346 5.02 6.22 -8.03
C GLY A 346 4.45 6.52 -9.41
N VAL A 347 4.67 5.64 -10.38
CA VAL A 347 4.12 5.75 -11.74
C VAL A 347 2.85 4.91 -11.85
N ILE A 348 1.70 5.58 -11.89
CA ILE A 348 0.39 4.95 -11.73
C ILE A 348 -0.37 4.91 -13.06
N HIS A 349 -0.99 3.76 -13.36
CA HIS A 349 -2.06 3.64 -14.34
C HIS A 349 -3.40 3.52 -13.63
N TYR A 350 -4.39 4.31 -14.03
CA TYR A 350 -5.72 4.29 -13.44
C TYR A 350 -6.76 3.71 -14.40
N MET A 351 -7.78 3.06 -13.85
CA MET A 351 -8.99 2.68 -14.57
C MET A 351 -10.22 3.27 -13.89
N ASP A 352 -11.21 3.66 -14.69
CA ASP A 352 -12.49 4.20 -14.23
C ASP A 352 -13.50 3.07 -13.99
N ALA A 353 -14.51 3.34 -13.16
CA ALA A 353 -15.66 2.45 -12.98
C ALA A 353 -16.95 3.14 -13.45
N HIS A 354 -17.85 2.37 -14.07
CA HIS A 354 -19.12 2.86 -14.62
C HIS A 354 -20.31 2.14 -14.01
N PHE A 355 -21.34 2.90 -13.64
CA PHE A 355 -22.56 2.40 -13.01
C PHE A 355 -23.79 3.08 -13.59
N VAL A 356 -24.98 2.62 -13.17
CA VAL A 356 -26.25 3.29 -13.50
C VAL A 356 -26.63 4.27 -12.40
N ALA A 357 -27.05 5.47 -12.77
CA ALA A 357 -27.73 6.40 -11.88
C ALA A 357 -29.22 6.03 -11.74
N LYS A 358 -29.91 6.56 -10.71
CA LYS A 358 -31.33 6.25 -10.46
C LYS A 358 -32.25 6.45 -11.66
N ASN A 359 -31.95 7.47 -12.47
CA ASN A 359 -32.71 7.81 -13.66
C ASN A 359 -32.36 6.94 -14.89
N GLY A 360 -31.40 6.01 -14.80
CA GLY A 360 -30.96 5.15 -15.89
C GLY A 360 -29.77 5.68 -16.70
N ASP A 361 -29.25 6.86 -16.40
CA ASP A 361 -28.07 7.40 -17.07
C ASP A 361 -26.79 6.72 -16.56
N ALA A 362 -25.71 6.74 -17.35
CA ALA A 362 -24.43 6.24 -16.89
C ALA A 362 -23.76 7.24 -15.92
N SER A 363 -23.21 6.72 -14.83
CA SER A 363 -22.38 7.44 -13.86
C SER A 363 -20.97 6.87 -13.86
N THR A 364 -19.97 7.70 -13.57
CA THR A 364 -18.55 7.30 -13.58
C THR A 364 -17.85 7.71 -12.29
N VAL A 365 -17.16 6.76 -11.67
CA VAL A 365 -16.13 7.05 -10.67
C VAL A 365 -14.79 7.03 -11.38
N ARG A 366 -14.17 8.21 -11.50
CA ARG A 366 -12.86 8.34 -12.11
C ARG A 366 -11.80 7.74 -11.19
N ASN A 367 -10.76 7.14 -11.77
CA ASN A 367 -9.60 6.64 -11.01
C ASN A 367 -10.00 5.64 -9.92
N ALA A 368 -11.00 4.79 -10.17
CA ALA A 368 -11.51 3.82 -9.21
C ALA A 368 -10.51 2.71 -8.88
N ILE A 369 -9.68 2.34 -9.86
CA ILE A 369 -8.63 1.33 -9.72
C ILE A 369 -7.29 1.99 -9.96
N CYS A 370 -6.32 1.68 -9.10
CA CYS A 370 -4.94 2.09 -9.22
C CYS A 370 -4.05 0.87 -9.48
N ILE A 371 -3.20 0.96 -10.52
CA ILE A 371 -2.29 -0.09 -10.97
C ILE A 371 -0.88 0.46 -11.05
N HIS A 372 0.06 -0.17 -10.35
CA HIS A 372 1.48 0.18 -10.40
C HIS A 372 2.36 -0.99 -9.97
N GLU A 373 3.67 -0.88 -10.19
CA GLU A 373 4.65 -1.82 -9.67
C GLU A 373 5.58 -1.15 -8.66
N GLU A 374 6.01 -1.91 -7.67
CA GLU A 374 6.91 -1.45 -6.60
C GLU A 374 8.09 -2.42 -6.46
N ASP A 375 9.19 -1.90 -5.92
CA ASP A 375 10.24 -2.75 -5.37
C ASP A 375 9.69 -3.62 -4.22
N ASP A 376 10.13 -4.88 -4.18
CA ASP A 376 9.70 -5.88 -3.21
C ASP A 376 10.90 -6.48 -2.45
N GLY A 377 11.96 -5.70 -2.29
CA GLY A 377 13.17 -6.12 -1.59
C GLY A 377 13.93 -7.23 -2.32
N LEU A 378 14.40 -8.23 -1.58
CA LEU A 378 15.13 -9.37 -2.12
C LEU A 378 14.17 -10.42 -2.67
N LEU A 379 14.36 -10.78 -3.95
CA LEU A 379 13.70 -11.92 -4.55
C LEU A 379 14.41 -13.22 -4.17
N PHE A 380 15.73 -13.25 -4.33
CA PHE A 380 16.59 -14.30 -3.78
C PHE A 380 18.04 -13.82 -3.62
N LYS A 381 18.79 -14.49 -2.74
CA LYS A 381 20.22 -14.29 -2.54
C LYS A 381 20.88 -15.59 -2.07
N HIS A 382 22.10 -15.83 -2.52
CA HIS A 382 22.97 -16.85 -1.94
C HIS A 382 24.44 -16.44 -2.08
N SER A 383 25.26 -16.79 -1.08
CA SER A 383 26.70 -16.52 -1.07
C SER A 383 27.45 -17.73 -0.47
N ASP A 384 28.61 -18.08 -1.03
CA ASP A 384 29.43 -19.19 -0.52
C ASP A 384 30.43 -18.68 0.53
N PHE A 385 30.41 -19.26 1.73
CA PHE A 385 31.32 -18.85 2.80
C PHE A 385 32.79 -19.21 2.54
N ARG A 386 33.07 -20.15 1.62
CA ARG A 386 34.43 -20.69 1.38
C ARG A 386 35.42 -19.66 0.87
N ASP A 387 34.94 -18.62 0.22
CA ASP A 387 35.74 -17.51 -0.30
C ASP A 387 35.34 -16.17 0.31
N ASP A 388 34.87 -16.20 1.56
CA ASP A 388 34.40 -15.03 2.31
C ASP A 388 33.24 -14.30 1.60
N PHE A 389 32.28 -15.09 1.09
CA PHE A 389 31.07 -14.62 0.41
C PHE A 389 31.32 -13.85 -0.90
N GLN A 390 32.53 -13.93 -1.44
CA GLN A 390 32.85 -13.34 -2.73
C GLN A 390 32.13 -14.05 -3.87
N THR A 391 31.93 -15.37 -3.78
CA THR A 391 30.96 -16.05 -4.62
C THR A 391 29.56 -15.70 -4.12
N THR A 392 28.80 -14.98 -4.92
CA THR A 392 27.45 -14.55 -4.52
C THR A 392 26.57 -14.25 -5.72
N VAL A 393 25.26 -14.42 -5.54
CA VAL A 393 24.22 -13.94 -6.43
C VAL A 393 23.13 -13.26 -5.61
N THR A 394 22.68 -12.08 -6.03
CA THR A 394 21.62 -11.30 -5.41
C THR A 394 20.69 -10.80 -6.50
N THR A 395 19.38 -11.00 -6.33
CA THR A 395 18.35 -10.53 -7.25
C THR A 395 17.27 -9.82 -6.45
N ARG A 396 16.97 -8.56 -6.80
CA ARG A 396 15.85 -7.81 -6.24
C ARG A 396 14.53 -8.21 -6.90
N GLY A 397 13.45 -8.09 -6.13
CA GLY A 397 12.10 -8.42 -6.58
C GLY A 397 11.30 -7.17 -6.91
N LYS A 398 10.31 -7.35 -7.77
CA LYS A 398 9.21 -6.41 -7.99
C LYS A 398 7.88 -7.07 -7.67
N LYS A 399 6.90 -6.25 -7.30
CA LYS A 399 5.50 -6.68 -7.16
C LYS A 399 4.61 -5.76 -7.99
N LEU A 400 3.59 -6.32 -8.62
CA LEU A 400 2.51 -5.58 -9.25
C LEU A 400 1.37 -5.43 -8.24
N ILE A 401 0.80 -4.23 -8.15
CA ILE A 401 -0.31 -3.91 -7.25
C ILE A 401 -1.49 -3.44 -8.09
N ILE A 402 -2.66 -4.04 -7.87
CA ILE A 402 -3.96 -3.60 -8.39
C ILE A 402 -4.84 -3.32 -7.18
N SER A 403 -5.22 -2.05 -7.00
CA SER A 403 -5.85 -1.61 -5.76
C SER A 403 -7.10 -0.77 -5.97
N GLN A 404 -7.98 -0.82 -4.97
CA GLN A 404 -9.08 0.11 -4.78
C GLN A 404 -9.18 0.49 -3.30
N ILE A 405 -9.79 1.64 -3.02
CA ILE A 405 -10.20 2.03 -1.67
C ILE A 405 -11.70 2.31 -1.73
N PHE A 406 -12.48 1.76 -0.79
CA PHE A 406 -13.91 2.06 -0.70
C PHE A 406 -14.30 2.46 0.72
N THR A 407 -15.26 3.38 0.81
CA THR A 407 -15.76 3.93 2.08
C THR A 407 -17.15 3.37 2.39
N ALA A 408 -17.27 2.65 3.50
CA ALA A 408 -18.54 2.19 4.05
C ALA A 408 -18.92 3.06 5.26
N ALA A 409 -19.52 4.22 4.98
CA ALA A 409 -19.82 5.27 5.96
C ALA A 409 -18.58 5.70 6.76
N ASN A 410 -18.36 5.08 7.92
CA ASN A 410 -17.29 5.42 8.85
C ASN A 410 -15.95 4.73 8.57
N TYR A 411 -15.95 3.57 7.91
CA TYR A 411 -14.72 2.81 7.62
C TYR A 411 -14.24 2.99 6.18
N GLU A 412 -12.92 2.96 6.02
CA GLU A 412 -12.25 2.80 4.72
C GLU A 412 -11.58 1.43 4.64
N TYR A 413 -11.82 0.75 3.52
CA TYR A 413 -11.21 -0.53 3.18
C TYR A 413 -10.28 -0.37 1.98
N CYS A 414 -8.98 -0.50 2.22
CA CYS A 414 -7.98 -0.48 1.16
C CYS A 414 -7.67 -1.92 0.74
N ILE A 415 -8.04 -2.27 -0.50
CA ILE A 415 -7.91 -3.63 -1.04
C ILE A 415 -6.76 -3.66 -2.04
N TYR A 416 -5.76 -4.50 -1.80
CA TYR A 416 -4.57 -4.62 -2.65
C TYR A 416 -4.41 -6.06 -3.14
N TRP A 417 -4.60 -6.27 -4.44
CA TRP A 417 -4.18 -7.49 -5.13
C TRP A 417 -2.72 -7.35 -5.55
N ILE A 418 -1.86 -8.17 -4.99
CA ILE A 418 -0.40 -8.06 -5.14
C ILE A 418 0.13 -9.33 -5.82
N LEU A 419 0.71 -9.19 -7.02
CA LEU A 419 1.36 -10.30 -7.73
C LEU A 419 2.87 -10.16 -7.62
N ARG A 420 3.56 -11.25 -7.28
CA ARG A 420 5.01 -11.30 -7.11
C ARG A 420 5.66 -12.12 -8.22
N GLN A 421 6.92 -11.82 -8.55
CA GLN A 421 7.63 -12.49 -9.64
C GLN A 421 7.76 -14.01 -9.44
N ASP A 422 7.77 -14.49 -8.19
CA ASP A 422 7.82 -15.92 -7.84
C ASP A 422 6.52 -16.68 -8.11
N GLY A 423 5.51 -16.01 -8.67
CA GLY A 423 4.18 -16.56 -8.94
C GLY A 423 3.22 -16.43 -7.76
N THR A 424 3.63 -15.86 -6.63
CA THR A 424 2.72 -15.65 -5.49
C THR A 424 1.68 -14.57 -5.83
N ILE A 425 0.40 -14.85 -5.54
CA ILE A 425 -0.68 -13.87 -5.53
C ILE A 425 -1.05 -13.62 -4.07
N LYS A 426 -0.97 -12.37 -3.62
CA LYS A 426 -1.29 -11.93 -2.26
C LYS A 426 -2.51 -11.01 -2.31
N LEU A 427 -3.42 -11.18 -1.36
CA LEU A 427 -4.48 -10.22 -1.07
C LEU A 427 -4.16 -9.58 0.27
N GLU A 428 -3.90 -8.28 0.26
CA GLU A 428 -3.69 -7.46 1.45
C GLU A 428 -4.88 -6.52 1.64
N VAL A 429 -5.39 -6.47 2.86
CA VAL A 429 -6.44 -5.54 3.27
C VAL A 429 -5.86 -4.62 4.33
N ARG A 430 -6.11 -3.32 4.19
CA ARG A 430 -5.86 -2.35 5.23
C ARG A 430 -7.17 -1.72 5.66
N LEU A 431 -7.45 -1.77 6.96
CA LEU A 431 -8.59 -1.10 7.56
C LEU A 431 -8.12 0.22 8.13
N THR A 432 -8.82 1.30 7.80
CA THR A 432 -8.59 2.63 8.35
C THR A 432 -9.94 3.35 8.43
N GLY A 433 -9.92 4.65 8.70
CA GLY A 433 -11.13 5.44 8.86
C GLY A 433 -11.48 5.60 10.32
N ILE A 434 -12.75 5.55 10.66
CA ILE A 434 -13.25 5.96 11.97
C ILE A 434 -14.08 4.82 12.57
N LEU A 435 -13.87 4.54 13.84
CA LEU A 435 -14.68 3.59 14.59
C LEU A 435 -16.18 3.94 14.53
N ASN A 436 -17.04 2.94 14.43
CA ASN A 436 -18.46 3.14 14.73
C ASN A 436 -18.63 3.41 16.23
N THR A 437 -19.38 4.44 16.57
CA THR A 437 -19.52 4.88 17.97
C THR A 437 -20.98 4.99 18.39
N TYR A 438 -21.23 4.69 19.65
CA TYR A 438 -22.51 4.93 20.33
C TYR A 438 -22.28 5.68 21.63
N ILE A 439 -23.30 6.37 22.12
CA ILE A 439 -23.18 7.21 23.30
C ILE A 439 -23.10 6.39 24.58
N CYS A 440 -22.25 6.79 25.52
CA CYS A 440 -22.28 6.33 26.90
C CYS A 440 -22.33 7.49 27.89
N GLY A 441 -23.02 7.31 29.03
CA GLY A 441 -23.03 8.28 30.11
C GLY A 441 -21.68 8.36 30.84
N ASP A 442 -21.47 9.43 31.62
CA ASP A 442 -20.18 9.71 32.28
C ASP A 442 -19.67 8.54 33.14
N ASN A 443 -20.58 7.98 33.93
CA ASN A 443 -20.36 6.85 34.85
C ASN A 443 -21.11 5.60 34.39
N GLU A 444 -21.39 5.49 33.09
CA GLU A 444 -22.03 4.30 32.55
C GLU A 444 -21.06 3.13 32.46
N ASP A 445 -21.44 1.99 33.05
CA ASP A 445 -20.80 0.72 32.77
C ASP A 445 -21.23 0.28 31.36
N ILE A 446 -20.27 0.31 30.43
CA ILE A 446 -20.46 -0.08 29.03
C ILE A 446 -20.30 -1.60 28.81
N GLY A 447 -20.07 -2.36 29.89
CA GLY A 447 -19.88 -3.80 29.87
C GLY A 447 -18.61 -4.25 29.14
N PRO A 448 -18.45 -5.56 28.91
CA PRO A 448 -17.31 -6.12 28.17
C PRO A 448 -17.46 -5.96 26.64
N TRP A 449 -18.46 -5.20 26.17
CA TRP A 449 -18.91 -5.19 24.78
C TRP A 449 -18.33 -4.05 23.94
N GLY A 450 -17.53 -3.18 24.54
CA GLY A 450 -16.88 -2.07 23.88
C GLY A 450 -15.89 -1.35 24.78
N THR A 451 -15.28 -0.30 24.22
CA THR A 451 -14.27 0.51 24.89
C THR A 451 -14.67 1.98 24.87
N LYS A 452 -14.46 2.66 26.01
CA LYS A 452 -14.60 4.12 26.10
C LYS A 452 -13.35 4.79 25.51
N VAL A 453 -13.37 5.07 24.21
CA VAL A 453 -12.24 5.65 23.45
C VAL A 453 -12.12 7.17 23.60
N TYR A 454 -13.20 7.82 24.01
CA TYR A 454 -13.28 9.26 24.30
C TYR A 454 -14.39 9.50 25.33
N PRO A 455 -14.40 10.62 26.09
CA PRO A 455 -15.52 10.94 26.97
C PRO A 455 -16.88 10.86 26.26
N ASN A 456 -17.79 10.06 26.85
CA ASN A 456 -19.12 9.71 26.33
C ASN A 456 -19.19 8.92 25.02
N VAL A 457 -18.07 8.34 24.57
CA VAL A 457 -17.98 7.60 23.31
C VAL A 457 -17.66 6.14 23.60
N ASN A 458 -18.60 5.26 23.31
CA ASN A 458 -18.43 3.80 23.38
C ASN A 458 -18.25 3.23 21.97
N ALA A 459 -17.08 2.67 21.70
CA ALA A 459 -16.81 1.92 20.47
C ALA A 459 -17.03 0.43 20.76
N HIS A 460 -18.06 -0.16 20.14
CA HIS A 460 -18.41 -1.57 20.38
C HIS A 460 -17.42 -2.53 19.70
N ASN A 461 -17.15 -3.67 20.35
CA ASN A 461 -16.38 -4.78 19.78
C ASN A 461 -17.06 -5.26 18.49
N HIS A 462 -16.26 -5.65 17.50
CA HIS A 462 -16.78 -6.17 16.23
C HIS A 462 -15.75 -7.03 15.50
N GLN A 463 -16.17 -7.71 14.43
CA GLN A 463 -15.28 -8.42 13.52
C GLN A 463 -15.35 -7.78 12.14
N HIS A 464 -14.30 -7.92 11.33
CA HIS A 464 -14.37 -7.68 9.88
C HIS A 464 -14.05 -8.99 9.20
N LEU A 465 -15.05 -9.64 8.62
CA LEU A 465 -14.90 -10.94 7.94
C LEU A 465 -15.21 -10.79 6.45
N PHE A 466 -14.40 -11.42 5.61
CA PHE A 466 -14.41 -11.32 4.16
C PHE A 466 -14.55 -12.71 3.56
N SER A 467 -15.35 -12.84 2.50
CA SER A 467 -15.45 -14.05 1.69
C SER A 467 -14.67 -13.89 0.40
N LEU A 468 -13.48 -14.48 0.33
CA LEU A 468 -12.68 -14.58 -0.88
C LEU A 468 -13.21 -15.74 -1.74
N ARG A 469 -13.63 -15.44 -2.97
CA ARG A 469 -14.09 -16.43 -3.94
C ARG A 469 -12.97 -16.77 -4.91
N LEU A 470 -12.63 -18.05 -5.00
CA LEU A 470 -11.59 -18.59 -5.86
C LEU A 470 -12.21 -19.62 -6.81
N HIS A 471 -12.17 -19.35 -8.12
CA HIS A 471 -12.52 -20.33 -9.15
C HIS A 471 -11.22 -20.85 -9.79
N PRO A 472 -10.61 -21.91 -9.23
CA PRO A 472 -9.36 -22.45 -9.73
C PRO A 472 -9.52 -23.07 -11.12
N ARG A 473 -8.47 -22.94 -11.92
CA ARG A 473 -8.24 -23.68 -13.17
C ARG A 473 -6.76 -24.05 -13.25
N ILE A 474 -6.24 -24.62 -12.16
CA ILE A 474 -4.80 -24.85 -11.94
C ILE A 474 -4.27 -25.79 -13.01
N ASP A 475 -3.38 -25.30 -13.86
CA ASP A 475 -2.81 -26.04 -15.00
C ASP A 475 -3.87 -26.77 -15.88
N GLY A 476 -5.09 -26.22 -15.95
CA GLY A 476 -6.21 -26.78 -16.69
C GLY A 476 -7.49 -26.99 -15.86
N ASP A 477 -8.51 -27.54 -16.51
CA ASP A 477 -9.82 -27.84 -15.93
C ASP A 477 -9.79 -29.05 -14.99
N ASN A 478 -10.88 -29.22 -14.22
CA ASN A 478 -11.09 -30.27 -13.22
C ASN A 478 -10.02 -30.26 -12.13
N ASN A 479 -10.30 -29.52 -11.06
CA ASN A 479 -9.39 -29.39 -9.92
C ASN A 479 -9.97 -30.10 -8.69
N SER A 480 -9.17 -30.17 -7.65
CA SER A 480 -9.55 -30.66 -6.33
C SER A 480 -9.01 -29.69 -5.28
N ALA A 481 -9.56 -29.76 -4.09
CA ALA A 481 -9.07 -29.03 -2.94
C ALA A 481 -8.84 -29.96 -1.75
N GLY A 482 -8.03 -29.52 -0.78
CA GLY A 482 -7.80 -30.28 0.44
C GLY A 482 -6.97 -29.53 1.47
N THR A 483 -6.95 -30.02 2.71
CA THR A 483 -6.06 -29.45 3.74
C THR A 483 -4.65 -30.02 3.63
N SER A 484 -3.70 -29.26 4.12
CA SER A 484 -2.31 -29.65 4.39
C SER A 484 -2.01 -29.33 5.84
N ASP A 485 -1.92 -30.36 6.67
CA ASP A 485 -1.73 -30.28 8.11
C ASP A 485 -0.34 -30.80 8.50
N ALA A 486 0.45 -30.02 9.23
CA ALA A 486 1.71 -30.51 9.78
C ALA A 486 1.44 -31.49 10.94
N LYS A 487 2.05 -32.68 10.87
CA LYS A 487 1.89 -33.75 11.86
C LYS A 487 3.24 -34.34 12.24
N SER A 488 3.45 -34.58 13.53
CA SER A 488 4.52 -35.49 13.97
C SER A 488 4.25 -36.91 13.45
N SER A 489 5.30 -37.68 13.20
CA SER A 489 5.18 -39.11 12.93
C SER A 489 4.39 -39.79 14.06
N PRO A 490 3.46 -40.71 13.75
CA PRO A 490 2.72 -41.44 14.79
C PRO A 490 3.61 -42.40 15.60
N HIS A 491 4.85 -42.63 15.16
CA HIS A 491 5.80 -43.49 15.86
C HIS A 491 6.53 -42.74 16.99
N PRO A 492 6.65 -43.34 18.19
CA PRO A 492 7.25 -42.68 19.34
C PRO A 492 8.77 -42.56 19.21
N THR A 493 9.35 -41.61 19.95
CA THR A 493 10.80 -41.50 20.16
C THR A 493 11.38 -42.83 20.67
N GLY A 494 12.52 -43.25 20.12
CA GLY A 494 13.16 -44.54 20.44
C GLY A 494 12.64 -45.73 19.63
N SER A 495 11.57 -45.57 18.85
CA SER A 495 11.14 -46.60 17.89
C SER A 495 12.08 -46.68 16.68
N SER A 496 12.09 -47.81 15.97
CA SER A 496 12.88 -47.95 14.73
C SER A 496 12.51 -46.93 13.65
N GLN A 497 11.25 -46.48 13.61
CA GLN A 497 10.72 -45.55 12.62
C GLN A 497 10.94 -44.08 13.00
N ASN A 498 11.21 -43.78 14.27
CA ASN A 498 11.39 -42.42 14.76
C ASN A 498 12.37 -42.39 15.96
N MET A 499 13.57 -42.93 15.77
CA MET A 499 14.55 -43.16 16.85
C MET A 499 14.79 -41.92 17.71
N TYR A 500 14.88 -40.74 17.10
CA TYR A 500 15.19 -39.49 17.78
C TYR A 500 13.99 -38.55 17.92
N GLY A 501 12.77 -39.00 17.62
CA GLY A 501 11.55 -38.19 17.78
C GLY A 501 11.41 -37.04 16.77
N ASN A 502 12.30 -36.94 15.80
CA ASN A 502 12.41 -35.79 14.88
C ASN A 502 11.51 -35.90 13.64
N ALA A 503 10.88 -37.05 13.38
CA ALA A 503 10.09 -37.26 12.18
C ALA A 503 8.75 -36.52 12.24
N PHE A 504 8.46 -35.72 11.21
CA PHE A 504 7.17 -35.08 10.95
C PHE A 504 6.88 -35.08 9.45
N TYR A 505 5.63 -34.89 9.07
CA TYR A 505 5.16 -34.88 7.68
C TYR A 505 3.99 -33.92 7.49
N CYS A 506 3.61 -33.70 6.23
CA CYS A 506 2.40 -32.97 5.87
C CYS A 506 1.31 -33.99 5.52
N GLU A 507 0.30 -34.08 6.37
CA GLU A 507 -0.91 -34.85 6.11
C GLU A 507 -1.80 -34.08 5.15
N LYS A 508 -2.08 -34.67 3.98
CA LYS A 508 -2.96 -34.09 2.97
C LYS A 508 -4.32 -34.79 2.99
N ASN A 509 -5.37 -34.01 3.24
CA ASN A 509 -6.74 -34.52 3.22
C ASN A 509 -7.50 -33.88 2.06
N THR A 510 -7.61 -34.63 0.95
CA THR A 510 -8.42 -34.25 -0.21
C THR A 510 -9.90 -34.26 0.14
N PHE A 511 -10.61 -33.19 -0.22
CA PHE A 511 -12.05 -33.11 -0.09
C PHE A 511 -12.69 -33.91 -1.21
N LYS A 512 -13.52 -34.91 -0.86
CA LYS A 512 -14.27 -35.70 -1.83
C LYS A 512 -15.66 -35.12 -2.05
N THR A 513 -16.28 -34.73 -0.96
CA THR A 513 -17.61 -34.12 -0.92
C THR A 513 -17.53 -32.69 -0.40
N VAL A 514 -18.56 -31.89 -0.67
CA VAL A 514 -18.69 -30.53 -0.11
C VAL A 514 -18.53 -30.55 1.42
N LYS A 515 -19.12 -31.53 2.11
CA LYS A 515 -19.04 -31.62 3.57
C LYS A 515 -17.61 -31.77 4.09
N ASP A 516 -16.74 -32.46 3.36
CA ASP A 516 -15.33 -32.63 3.74
C ASP A 516 -14.56 -31.30 3.72
N SER A 517 -15.03 -30.34 2.92
CA SER A 517 -14.37 -29.05 2.73
C SER A 517 -14.65 -28.03 3.83
N LEU A 518 -15.71 -28.23 4.63
CA LEU A 518 -16.15 -27.33 5.70
C LEU A 518 -15.14 -27.35 6.86
N THR A 519 -14.04 -26.62 6.69
CA THR A 519 -12.86 -26.70 7.56
C THR A 519 -12.43 -25.33 8.04
N ASN A 520 -11.88 -25.30 9.26
CA ASN A 520 -11.31 -24.11 9.89
C ASN A 520 -9.80 -24.13 9.87
N PHE A 521 -9.20 -22.94 10.01
CA PHE A 521 -7.78 -22.80 10.33
C PHE A 521 -7.48 -23.48 11.67
N GLU A 522 -6.38 -24.22 11.70
CA GLU A 522 -5.89 -24.92 12.89
C GLU A 522 -4.44 -24.52 13.12
N SER A 523 -4.21 -23.69 14.15
CA SER A 523 -2.85 -23.20 14.48
C SER A 523 -1.94 -24.34 14.91
N ALA A 524 -2.47 -25.37 15.59
CA ALA A 524 -1.73 -26.53 16.07
C ALA A 524 -1.09 -27.37 14.95
N THR A 525 -1.65 -27.32 13.73
CA THR A 525 -1.12 -28.02 12.55
C THR A 525 -0.61 -27.06 11.49
N ALA A 526 -0.57 -25.75 11.78
CA ALA A 526 -0.27 -24.68 10.82
C ALA A 526 -1.00 -24.90 9.48
N ARG A 527 -2.31 -25.20 9.57
CA ARG A 527 -3.12 -25.64 8.43
C ARG A 527 -3.01 -24.67 7.25
N THR A 528 -2.86 -25.24 6.06
CA THR A 528 -2.99 -24.56 4.77
C THR A 528 -3.95 -25.34 3.87
N TRP A 529 -4.41 -24.74 2.78
CA TRP A 529 -5.29 -25.40 1.81
C TRP A 529 -4.62 -25.45 0.45
N ASP A 530 -4.77 -26.57 -0.26
CA ASP A 530 -4.27 -26.73 -1.61
C ASP A 530 -5.44 -26.72 -2.59
N MET A 531 -5.34 -25.96 -3.68
CA MET A 531 -6.13 -26.16 -4.90
C MET A 531 -5.19 -26.73 -5.95
N TYR A 532 -5.52 -27.90 -6.50
CA TYR A 532 -4.58 -28.62 -7.35
C TYR A 532 -5.27 -29.39 -8.46
N ASN A 533 -4.50 -29.71 -9.50
CA ASN A 533 -4.96 -30.52 -10.61
C ASN A 533 -4.44 -31.95 -10.48
N PRO A 534 -5.27 -32.93 -10.13
CA PRO A 534 -4.84 -34.31 -9.98
C PRO A 534 -4.35 -34.93 -11.31
N ASN A 535 -4.72 -34.33 -12.44
CA ASN A 535 -4.35 -34.80 -13.78
C ASN A 535 -3.03 -34.18 -14.29
N SER A 536 -2.45 -33.21 -13.57
CA SER A 536 -1.16 -32.61 -13.90
C SER A 536 -0.13 -32.95 -12.82
N VAL A 537 0.68 -33.98 -13.07
CA VAL A 537 1.68 -34.47 -12.12
C VAL A 537 3.05 -33.88 -12.43
N HIS A 538 3.66 -33.26 -11.42
CA HIS A 538 4.99 -32.69 -11.53
C HIS A 538 6.06 -33.79 -11.64
N PRO A 539 6.97 -33.73 -12.64
CA PRO A 539 7.86 -34.85 -12.97
C PRO A 539 8.91 -35.15 -11.89
N TYR A 540 9.36 -34.17 -11.11
CA TYR A 540 10.38 -34.39 -10.07
C TYR A 540 9.79 -34.79 -8.71
N SER A 541 8.81 -34.05 -8.19
CA SER A 541 8.22 -34.34 -6.88
C SER A 541 7.14 -35.43 -6.92
N GLY A 542 6.62 -35.79 -8.09
CA GLY A 542 5.50 -36.72 -8.23
C GLY A 542 4.19 -36.20 -7.62
N LYS A 543 4.09 -34.89 -7.34
CA LYS A 543 2.91 -34.24 -6.74
C LYS A 543 2.14 -33.45 -7.80
N PRO A 544 0.82 -33.26 -7.62
CA PRO A 544 0.03 -32.49 -8.56
C PRO A 544 0.41 -31.00 -8.57
N ALA A 545 0.28 -30.34 -9.72
CA ALA A 545 0.36 -28.89 -9.86
C ALA A 545 -0.65 -28.22 -8.91
N THR A 546 -0.16 -27.32 -8.05
CA THR A 546 -0.93 -26.78 -6.92
C THR A 546 -0.73 -25.27 -6.79
N TYR A 547 -1.78 -24.53 -6.44
CA TYR A 547 -1.67 -23.29 -5.69
C TYR A 547 -2.12 -23.51 -4.25
N LYS A 548 -1.23 -23.22 -3.32
CA LYS A 548 -1.47 -23.35 -1.87
C LYS A 548 -1.93 -22.02 -1.31
N LEU A 549 -3.10 -22.01 -0.68
CA LEU A 549 -3.58 -20.93 0.17
C LEU A 549 -2.92 -21.00 1.55
N VAL A 550 -2.16 -19.96 1.88
CA VAL A 550 -1.57 -19.69 3.18
C VAL A 550 -2.30 -18.49 3.78
N SER A 551 -3.15 -18.74 4.77
CA SER A 551 -3.94 -17.72 5.44
C SER A 551 -4.06 -18.05 6.93
N THR A 552 -3.69 -17.09 7.78
CA THR A 552 -3.69 -17.25 9.26
C THR A 552 -4.62 -16.27 9.96
N PHE A 553 -5.02 -15.18 9.30
CA PHE A 553 -6.06 -14.26 9.77
C PHE A 553 -7.45 -14.87 9.53
N CYS A 554 -7.71 -15.99 10.18
CA CYS A 554 -8.94 -16.77 10.04
C CYS A 554 -9.71 -16.71 11.36
N SER A 555 -10.11 -15.50 11.77
CA SER A 555 -10.88 -15.32 13.01
C SER A 555 -12.16 -16.15 12.94
N PRO A 556 -12.46 -17.00 13.95
CA PRO A 556 -13.74 -17.70 13.97
C PRO A 556 -14.88 -16.69 14.10
N LEU A 557 -16.03 -16.97 13.48
CA LEU A 557 -17.24 -16.20 13.74
C LEU A 557 -17.64 -16.37 15.20
N LEU A 558 -17.71 -15.26 15.94
CA LEU A 558 -18.05 -15.28 17.36
C LEU A 558 -19.56 -15.33 17.60
N ALA A 559 -20.36 -14.87 16.64
CA ALA A 559 -21.81 -14.95 16.72
C ALA A 559 -22.29 -16.41 16.73
N GLN A 560 -23.14 -16.74 17.71
CA GLN A 560 -23.54 -18.12 17.97
C GLN A 560 -24.36 -18.74 16.81
N GLU A 561 -24.46 -20.07 16.82
CA GLU A 561 -25.40 -20.79 15.97
C GLU A 561 -26.84 -20.32 16.18
N GLY A 562 -27.62 -20.23 15.11
CA GLY A 562 -28.98 -19.68 15.14
C GLY A 562 -29.08 -18.15 15.22
N SER A 563 -27.97 -17.43 15.47
CA SER A 563 -27.96 -15.97 15.48
C SER A 563 -28.29 -15.38 14.11
N LEU A 564 -28.81 -14.15 14.11
CA LEU A 564 -29.11 -13.40 12.89
C LEU A 564 -27.89 -13.27 11.97
N VAL A 565 -26.73 -12.92 12.55
CA VAL A 565 -25.45 -12.82 11.83
C VAL A 565 -25.14 -14.12 11.10
N ARG A 566 -25.11 -15.26 11.83
CA ARG A 566 -24.72 -16.55 11.25
C ARG A 566 -25.75 -17.06 10.23
N LYS A 567 -27.02 -16.71 10.39
CA LYS A 567 -28.04 -17.04 9.39
C LYS A 567 -27.89 -16.23 8.10
N ARG A 568 -27.51 -14.94 8.19
CA ARG A 568 -27.35 -14.03 7.03
C ARG A 568 -25.98 -14.14 6.36
N ALA A 569 -24.94 -14.52 7.09
CA ALA A 569 -23.60 -14.80 6.57
C ALA A 569 -23.20 -16.27 6.80
N PRO A 570 -23.90 -17.25 6.20
CA PRO A 570 -23.63 -18.67 6.45
C PRO A 570 -22.21 -19.12 6.06
N TRP A 571 -21.55 -18.41 5.15
CA TRP A 571 -20.17 -18.65 4.71
C TRP A 571 -19.12 -18.27 5.77
N SER A 572 -19.45 -17.45 6.77
CA SER A 572 -18.48 -17.10 7.81
C SER A 572 -18.37 -18.16 8.90
N ALA A 573 -19.15 -19.24 8.81
CA ALA A 573 -19.16 -20.34 9.78
C ALA A 573 -17.91 -21.23 9.68
N TYR A 574 -17.24 -21.24 8.53
CA TYR A 574 -16.03 -22.01 8.29
C TYR A 574 -14.94 -21.11 7.67
N SER A 575 -13.66 -21.43 7.89
CA SER A 575 -12.59 -20.76 7.16
C SER A 575 -12.63 -21.08 5.67
N THR A 576 -13.08 -22.27 5.28
CA THR A 576 -13.20 -22.64 3.86
C THR A 576 -14.44 -23.49 3.59
N GLU A 577 -15.01 -23.28 2.41
CA GLU A 577 -16.04 -24.12 1.80
C GLU A 577 -15.74 -24.32 0.31
N VAL A 578 -15.85 -25.55 -0.18
CA VAL A 578 -15.66 -25.89 -1.58
C VAL A 578 -16.95 -26.50 -2.10
N VAL A 579 -17.46 -25.93 -3.19
CA VAL A 579 -18.68 -26.41 -3.85
C VAL A 579 -18.41 -26.62 -5.34
N PRO A 580 -19.18 -27.49 -6.02
CA PRO A 580 -19.08 -27.60 -7.48
C PRO A 580 -19.30 -26.24 -8.16
N TYR A 581 -18.75 -26.02 -9.34
CA TYR A 581 -19.14 -24.88 -10.16
C TYR A 581 -20.41 -25.20 -10.94
N VAL A 582 -21.33 -24.23 -11.04
CA VAL A 582 -22.53 -24.29 -11.89
C VAL A 582 -22.81 -22.88 -12.41
N ASP A 583 -22.94 -22.74 -13.73
CA ASP A 583 -23.44 -21.53 -14.38
C ASP A 583 -24.90 -21.27 -13.99
N ASP A 584 -25.31 -20.01 -13.91
CA ASP A 584 -26.72 -19.64 -13.85
C ASP A 584 -27.36 -19.70 -15.24
N ALA A 585 -28.69 -19.61 -15.33
CA ALA A 585 -29.44 -19.81 -16.58
C ALA A 585 -28.94 -18.94 -17.75
N THR A 586 -28.52 -17.70 -17.47
CA THR A 586 -28.10 -16.70 -18.47
C THR A 586 -26.76 -16.06 -18.15
N GLY A 587 -25.89 -16.72 -17.38
CA GLY A 587 -24.52 -16.23 -17.17
C GLY A 587 -23.73 -16.97 -16.10
N TYR A 588 -22.55 -16.46 -15.82
CA TYR A 588 -21.63 -17.02 -14.83
C TYR A 588 -22.25 -17.08 -13.42
N GLY A 589 -22.14 -18.24 -12.77
CA GLY A 589 -22.93 -18.56 -11.57
C GLY A 589 -22.14 -18.65 -10.26
N ARG A 590 -22.89 -18.88 -9.17
CA ARG A 590 -22.39 -19.02 -7.78
C ARG A 590 -21.49 -17.86 -7.35
N LEU A 591 -21.97 -16.63 -7.50
CA LEU A 591 -21.22 -15.42 -7.16
C LEU A 591 -21.32 -15.05 -5.67
N TYR A 592 -22.54 -14.86 -5.16
CA TYR A 592 -22.76 -14.21 -3.87
C TYR A 592 -23.20 -15.20 -2.77
N PRO A 593 -22.34 -15.50 -1.77
CA PRO A 593 -22.61 -16.55 -0.79
C PRO A 593 -23.72 -16.21 0.22
N SER A 594 -24.11 -14.94 0.35
CA SER A 594 -25.32 -14.51 1.09
C SER A 594 -26.57 -14.36 0.19
N GLY A 595 -26.46 -14.68 -1.10
CA GLY A 595 -27.52 -14.53 -2.09
C GLY A 595 -27.52 -13.18 -2.82
N ASP A 596 -28.36 -13.07 -3.84
CA ASP A 596 -28.33 -11.94 -4.78
C ASP A 596 -28.88 -10.64 -4.16
N HIS A 597 -29.92 -10.73 -3.33
CA HIS A 597 -30.53 -9.61 -2.61
C HIS A 597 -30.38 -9.82 -1.10
N VAL A 598 -29.41 -9.13 -0.48
CA VAL A 598 -28.97 -9.38 0.91
C VAL A 598 -29.70 -8.51 1.93
N ALA A 599 -29.99 -7.26 1.57
CA ALA A 599 -30.66 -6.32 2.47
C ALA A 599 -31.98 -6.89 2.98
N GLN A 600 -32.20 -6.82 4.30
CA GLN A 600 -33.43 -7.28 4.97
C GLN A 600 -33.75 -8.77 4.86
N TRP A 601 -32.83 -9.59 4.35
CA TRP A 601 -33.00 -11.03 4.44
C TRP A 601 -32.85 -11.51 5.89
N SER A 602 -33.79 -12.30 6.39
CA SER A 602 -33.76 -12.87 7.76
C SER A 602 -32.64 -13.90 7.97
N GLY A 603 -31.99 -14.32 6.89
CA GLY A 603 -31.10 -15.47 6.91
C GLY A 603 -31.84 -16.82 6.80
N ASP A 604 -33.17 -16.86 6.70
CA ASP A 604 -33.93 -18.11 6.50
C ASP A 604 -34.03 -18.53 5.03
N GLY A 605 -34.09 -19.84 4.80
CA GLY A 605 -34.24 -20.45 3.49
C GLY A 605 -32.92 -20.87 2.83
N MET A 606 -33.04 -21.65 1.75
CA MET A 606 -31.91 -22.20 1.00
C MET A 606 -31.53 -21.23 -0.12
N ARG A 607 -30.63 -20.28 0.18
CA ARG A 607 -30.01 -19.37 -0.79
C ARG A 607 -28.51 -19.25 -0.55
N GLY A 608 -27.79 -18.69 -1.51
CA GLY A 608 -26.33 -18.51 -1.45
C GLY A 608 -25.60 -19.83 -1.13
N ILE A 609 -24.55 -19.75 -0.32
CA ILE A 609 -23.71 -20.90 0.03
C ILE A 609 -24.51 -22.01 0.74
N ARG A 610 -25.57 -21.69 1.50
CA ARG A 610 -26.41 -22.72 2.14
C ARG A 610 -27.11 -23.61 1.10
N LYS A 611 -27.58 -23.00 0.00
CA LYS A 611 -28.15 -23.73 -1.14
C LYS A 611 -27.09 -24.56 -1.85
N TRP A 612 -25.89 -23.99 -2.05
CA TRP A 612 -24.81 -24.65 -2.79
C TRP A 612 -24.17 -25.79 -2.01
N ILE A 613 -24.19 -25.73 -0.68
CA ILE A 613 -23.80 -26.85 0.19
C ILE A 613 -24.85 -27.95 0.15
N GLY A 614 -26.15 -27.60 0.23
CA GLY A 614 -27.22 -28.58 0.25
C GLY A 614 -27.10 -29.52 1.45
N ASP A 615 -27.11 -30.82 1.21
CA ASP A 615 -26.84 -31.84 2.23
C ASP A 615 -25.33 -32.15 2.41
N GLY A 616 -24.48 -31.50 1.60
CA GLY A 616 -23.03 -31.64 1.61
C GLY A 616 -22.50 -32.86 0.85
N SER A 617 -23.35 -33.61 0.14
CA SER A 617 -22.97 -34.87 -0.54
C SER A 617 -22.38 -34.68 -1.95
N ASP A 618 -22.54 -33.50 -2.55
CA ASP A 618 -22.03 -33.20 -3.88
C ASP A 618 -20.51 -33.43 -3.99
N ASN A 619 -20.06 -34.02 -5.10
CA ASN A 619 -18.65 -34.29 -5.37
C ASN A 619 -17.86 -33.01 -5.66
N VAL A 620 -16.68 -32.88 -5.05
CA VAL A 620 -15.72 -31.79 -5.28
C VAL A 620 -14.31 -32.29 -5.62
N GLU A 621 -14.15 -33.61 -5.79
CA GLU A 621 -12.89 -34.21 -6.25
C GLU A 621 -12.86 -34.27 -7.78
N ASN A 622 -11.74 -33.81 -8.35
CA ASN A 622 -11.43 -33.81 -9.78
C ASN A 622 -12.57 -33.30 -10.67
N THR A 623 -13.10 -32.12 -10.34
CA THR A 623 -14.22 -31.52 -11.06
C THR A 623 -14.08 -30.00 -11.10
N ASP A 624 -15.03 -29.31 -11.73
CA ASP A 624 -15.06 -27.86 -11.71
C ASP A 624 -15.57 -27.38 -10.36
N ILE A 625 -14.77 -26.60 -9.62
CA ILE A 625 -15.04 -26.23 -8.24
C ILE A 625 -14.90 -24.72 -8.03
N VAL A 626 -15.56 -24.23 -6.99
CA VAL A 626 -15.36 -22.89 -6.44
C VAL A 626 -15.06 -23.05 -4.96
N MET A 627 -13.97 -22.42 -4.51
CA MET A 627 -13.61 -22.32 -3.11
C MET A 627 -13.97 -20.93 -2.58
N PHE A 628 -14.69 -20.90 -1.47
CA PHE A 628 -14.92 -19.71 -0.66
C PHE A 628 -14.01 -19.79 0.56
N HIS A 629 -13.29 -18.70 0.85
CA HIS A 629 -12.37 -18.62 1.98
C HIS A 629 -12.75 -17.42 2.85
N THR A 630 -13.08 -17.69 4.10
CA THR A 630 -13.36 -16.70 5.12
C THR A 630 -12.09 -16.32 5.87
N PHE A 631 -11.76 -15.04 5.82
CA PHE A 631 -10.64 -14.45 6.55
C PHE A 631 -11.02 -13.08 7.11
N GLY A 632 -10.22 -12.57 8.05
CA GLY A 632 -10.48 -11.32 8.72
C GLY A 632 -9.99 -11.28 10.15
N ILE A 633 -10.44 -10.26 10.88
CA ILE A 633 -9.98 -9.95 12.23
C ILE A 633 -11.13 -9.82 13.22
N THR A 634 -10.80 -9.88 14.51
CA THR A 634 -11.68 -9.44 15.61
C THR A 634 -11.07 -8.17 16.19
N HIS A 635 -11.82 -7.07 16.17
CA HIS A 635 -11.40 -5.78 16.65
C HIS A 635 -12.00 -5.48 18.02
N PHE A 636 -11.13 -5.30 19.00
CA PHE A 636 -11.44 -4.73 20.31
C PHE A 636 -10.91 -3.30 20.32
N PRO A 637 -11.75 -2.27 20.10
CA PRO A 637 -11.27 -0.91 19.91
C PRO A 637 -10.45 -0.39 21.09
N ALA A 638 -9.47 0.46 20.79
CA ALA A 638 -8.65 1.16 21.78
C ALA A 638 -8.64 2.68 21.53
N PRO A 639 -8.26 3.52 22.51
CA PRO A 639 -8.13 4.97 22.30
C PRO A 639 -7.19 5.36 21.15
N GLU A 640 -6.17 4.54 20.86
CA GLU A 640 -5.25 4.72 19.73
C GLU A 640 -5.96 4.69 18.37
N ASP A 641 -7.13 4.07 18.28
CA ASP A 641 -7.95 3.99 17.07
C ASP A 641 -8.83 5.25 16.85
N PHE A 642 -8.78 6.23 17.76
CA PHE A 642 -9.68 7.38 17.78
C PHE A 642 -8.90 8.72 17.85
N PRO A 643 -9.31 9.78 17.11
CA PRO A 643 -10.55 9.93 16.32
C PRO A 643 -10.50 9.41 14.88
N VAL A 644 -9.34 8.95 14.44
CA VAL A 644 -9.13 8.29 13.14
C VAL A 644 -8.13 7.16 13.38
N MET A 645 -8.48 5.97 12.89
CA MET A 645 -7.77 4.73 13.15
C MET A 645 -6.52 4.65 12.25
N PRO A 646 -5.34 4.36 12.82
CA PRO A 646 -4.18 3.95 12.02
C PRO A 646 -4.49 2.68 11.22
N THR A 647 -3.77 2.47 10.10
CA THR A 647 -4.05 1.30 9.26
C THR A 647 -3.76 -0.01 9.99
N GLU A 648 -4.77 -0.85 10.19
CA GLU A 648 -4.60 -2.24 10.58
C GLU A 648 -4.49 -3.12 9.33
N ILE A 649 -3.40 -3.88 9.20
CA ILE A 649 -3.04 -4.62 7.98
C ILE A 649 -3.09 -6.12 8.24
N PHE A 650 -3.78 -6.84 7.37
CA PHE A 650 -3.74 -8.31 7.33
C PHE A 650 -3.80 -8.82 5.90
N ASP A 651 -3.33 -10.06 5.70
CA ASP A 651 -3.21 -10.63 4.37
C ASP A 651 -3.33 -12.15 4.31
N LEU A 652 -3.39 -12.64 3.08
CA LEU A 652 -3.27 -14.05 2.71
C LEU A 652 -2.51 -14.20 1.40
N GLN A 653 -1.99 -15.39 1.15
CA GLN A 653 -1.19 -15.69 -0.04
C GLN A 653 -1.62 -16.99 -0.72
N LEU A 654 -1.61 -16.96 -2.05
CA LEU A 654 -1.76 -18.09 -2.94
C LEU A 654 -0.40 -18.34 -3.60
N ARG A 655 0.25 -19.46 -3.24
CA ARG A 655 1.64 -19.75 -3.65
C ARG A 655 1.70 -20.96 -4.60
N PRO A 656 2.42 -20.88 -5.73
CA PRO A 656 2.62 -22.05 -6.59
C PRO A 656 3.46 -23.10 -5.87
N ARG A 657 2.96 -24.35 -5.82
CA ARG A 657 3.67 -25.52 -5.27
C ARG A 657 3.60 -26.66 -6.29
N ASN A 658 4.75 -27.24 -6.63
CA ASN A 658 4.83 -28.29 -7.66
C ASN A 658 4.22 -27.86 -9.01
N LEU A 659 4.19 -26.56 -9.28
CA LEU A 659 3.77 -26.02 -10.57
C LEU A 659 4.99 -26.00 -11.48
N HIS A 660 5.98 -25.18 -11.16
CA HIS A 660 7.23 -25.02 -11.91
C HIS A 660 8.25 -26.10 -11.57
N LEU A 661 9.10 -26.44 -12.56
CA LEU A 661 10.16 -27.44 -12.42
C LEU A 661 11.25 -27.04 -11.42
N GLU A 662 11.47 -25.75 -11.30
CA GLU A 662 12.43 -25.12 -10.41
C GLU A 662 11.92 -23.72 -10.03
N ASN A 663 12.78 -22.92 -9.37
CA ASN A 663 12.44 -21.56 -9.01
C ASN A 663 12.14 -20.72 -10.29
N PRO A 664 10.90 -20.19 -10.47
CA PRO A 664 10.48 -19.57 -11.74
C PRO A 664 11.10 -18.20 -12.00
N VAL A 665 11.99 -17.70 -11.12
CA VAL A 665 12.60 -16.38 -11.23
C VAL A 665 14.10 -16.40 -11.49
N LEU A 666 14.69 -17.57 -11.78
CA LEU A 666 16.13 -17.67 -12.05
C LEU A 666 16.55 -16.93 -13.33
N ASP A 667 15.61 -16.61 -14.21
CA ASP A 667 15.79 -15.79 -15.41
C ASP A 667 15.62 -14.28 -15.17
N VAL A 668 15.19 -13.86 -13.97
CA VAL A 668 15.21 -12.47 -13.56
C VAL A 668 16.66 -12.05 -13.41
N LYS A 669 17.06 -11.05 -14.21
CA LYS A 669 18.43 -10.53 -14.24
C LYS A 669 18.88 -10.21 -12.81
N PRO A 670 20.00 -10.80 -12.32
CA PRO A 670 20.46 -10.51 -10.98
C PRO A 670 20.83 -9.03 -10.85
N SER A 671 20.78 -8.55 -9.62
CA SER A 671 21.28 -7.24 -9.22
C SER A 671 22.80 -7.23 -9.16
N TYR A 672 23.38 -8.29 -8.59
CA TYR A 672 24.81 -8.55 -8.51
C TYR A 672 25.06 -10.06 -8.60
N ALA A 673 26.07 -10.48 -9.35
CA ALA A 673 26.48 -11.87 -9.42
C ALA A 673 27.99 -12.02 -9.65
N LYS A 674 28.62 -12.91 -8.89
CA LYS A 674 30.02 -13.29 -9.05
C LYS A 674 30.18 -14.77 -8.73
N THR A 675 30.69 -15.52 -9.69
CA THR A 675 30.94 -16.96 -9.59
C THR A 675 32.29 -17.25 -8.94
N THR A 676 32.47 -18.45 -8.39
CA THR A 676 33.75 -18.87 -7.80
C THR A 676 34.92 -18.81 -8.77
N SER A 677 34.72 -19.13 -10.05
CA SER A 677 35.75 -19.00 -11.08
C SER A 677 36.13 -17.55 -11.32
N GLU A 678 35.17 -16.62 -11.32
CA GLU A 678 35.43 -15.19 -11.46
C GLU A 678 36.15 -14.62 -10.23
N VAL A 679 35.80 -15.08 -9.02
CA VAL A 679 36.56 -14.76 -7.80
C VAL A 679 38.01 -15.21 -7.93
N LYS A 680 38.24 -16.48 -8.29
CA LYS A 680 39.59 -17.03 -8.47
C LYS A 680 40.39 -16.32 -9.56
N ALA A 681 39.72 -15.88 -10.62
CA ALA A 681 40.35 -15.14 -11.71
C ALA A 681 40.53 -13.64 -11.43
N GLY A 682 40.13 -13.13 -10.25
CA GLY A 682 40.14 -11.70 -9.95
C GLY A 682 39.23 -10.87 -10.87
N SER A 683 38.26 -11.50 -11.52
CA SER A 683 37.36 -10.85 -12.47
C SER A 683 36.36 -9.94 -11.77
N LYS A 684 35.95 -8.86 -12.44
CA LYS A 684 34.77 -8.08 -12.02
C LYS A 684 33.54 -8.92 -12.32
N GLY A 685 32.71 -9.17 -11.30
CA GLY A 685 31.44 -9.86 -11.48
C GLY A 685 30.45 -8.99 -12.26
N TYR A 686 29.28 -9.55 -12.55
CA TYR A 686 28.15 -8.78 -13.03
C TYR A 686 27.62 -7.88 -11.89
N ASP A 687 27.49 -6.58 -12.17
CA ASP A 687 27.06 -5.61 -11.17
C ASP A 687 26.19 -4.52 -11.82
N THR A 688 24.90 -4.51 -11.46
CA THR A 688 23.97 -3.43 -11.79
C THR A 688 23.51 -2.63 -10.57
N CYS A 689 24.11 -2.88 -9.42
CA CYS A 689 23.71 -2.28 -8.13
C CYS A 689 24.83 -1.54 -7.41
N SER A 690 26.06 -1.49 -7.93
CA SER A 690 27.06 -0.54 -7.43
C SER A 690 26.46 0.87 -7.39
N LEU A 691 26.88 1.67 -6.41
CA LEU A 691 26.47 3.07 -6.24
C LEU A 691 26.67 3.92 -7.53
N ASN A 692 27.53 3.45 -8.44
CA ASN A 692 27.81 4.09 -9.72
C ASN A 692 26.74 3.80 -10.80
N VAL A 693 25.92 2.76 -10.63
CA VAL A 693 24.81 2.36 -11.52
C VAL A 693 23.46 2.64 -10.86
N ASP A 694 23.28 2.24 -9.60
CA ASP A 694 22.17 2.72 -8.76
C ASP A 694 22.56 4.05 -8.12
N LYS A 695 22.13 5.14 -8.75
CA LYS A 695 22.38 6.52 -8.29
C LYS A 695 21.49 6.96 -7.11
N THR A 696 20.58 6.09 -6.65
CA THR A 696 19.58 6.45 -5.63
C THR A 696 19.94 5.93 -4.24
N SER A 697 20.48 4.71 -4.16
CA SER A 697 20.97 4.16 -2.90
C SER A 697 22.25 4.86 -2.46
N ARG A 698 22.32 5.26 -1.18
CA ARG A 698 23.53 5.79 -0.52
C ARG A 698 23.49 5.41 0.95
N LEU A 699 24.64 5.41 1.61
CA LEU A 699 24.67 5.23 3.06
C LEU A 699 23.98 6.44 3.72
N ALA A 700 23.10 6.18 4.67
CA ALA A 700 22.47 7.25 5.46
C ALA A 700 23.52 8.04 6.27
N PHE A 701 24.59 7.35 6.65
CA PHE A 701 25.77 7.90 7.31
C PHE A 701 26.99 7.26 6.65
N GLU A 702 27.71 8.02 5.83
CA GLU A 702 29.01 7.57 5.32
C GLU A 702 30.04 7.70 6.43
N SER A 703 30.80 6.63 6.69
CA SER A 703 32.12 6.80 7.31
C SER A 703 32.98 7.49 6.27
N LYS A 704 33.39 8.75 6.51
CA LYS A 704 34.33 9.45 5.63
C LYS A 704 35.60 8.61 5.52
N ASP A 705 35.73 7.88 4.43
CA ASP A 705 36.97 7.20 4.08
C ASP A 705 37.82 8.25 3.34
N CYS A 706 38.54 9.08 4.12
CA CYS A 706 39.28 10.27 3.67
C CYS A 706 40.34 10.01 2.57
N LEU A 707 40.56 8.74 2.20
CA LEU A 707 41.45 8.31 1.12
C LEU A 707 41.04 8.83 -0.25
N GLN A 708 39.74 8.96 -0.52
CA GLN A 708 39.23 9.41 -1.82
C GLN A 708 39.37 10.93 -2.02
N ASP A 709 39.63 11.68 -0.94
CA ASP A 709 39.74 13.15 -0.95
C ASP A 709 41.17 13.62 -1.25
N ILE A 710 42.16 12.72 -1.37
CA ILE A 710 43.56 13.10 -1.62
C ILE A 710 43.77 13.29 -3.13
N PRO A 711 44.16 14.49 -3.60
CA PRO A 711 44.44 14.72 -5.02
C PRO A 711 45.48 13.73 -5.56
N GLN A 712 45.19 13.11 -6.71
CA GLN A 712 46.06 12.11 -7.33
C GLN A 712 47.51 12.61 -7.51
N GLN A 713 47.68 13.90 -7.81
CA GLN A 713 48.99 14.53 -7.93
C GLN A 713 49.85 14.41 -6.67
N LEU A 714 49.25 14.42 -5.46
CA LEU A 714 49.99 14.24 -4.21
C LEU A 714 50.38 12.78 -3.98
N LEU A 715 49.54 11.84 -4.41
CA LEU A 715 49.84 10.40 -4.38
C LEU A 715 50.99 10.06 -5.32
N ASP A 716 51.00 10.67 -6.52
CA ASP A 716 52.03 10.46 -7.54
C ASP A 716 53.41 10.98 -7.10
N LEU A 717 53.45 11.96 -6.19
CA LEU A 717 54.69 12.50 -5.60
C LEU A 717 55.33 11.55 -4.55
N GLY A 718 54.69 10.43 -4.22
CA GLY A 718 55.20 9.47 -3.24
C GLY A 718 55.21 9.99 -1.81
N LEU A 719 54.44 11.05 -1.53
CA LEU A 719 54.34 11.67 -0.21
C LEU A 719 53.76 10.66 0.79
N GLN A 720 54.40 10.55 1.95
CA GLN A 720 53.86 9.79 3.08
C GLN A 720 52.85 10.66 3.82
N TRP A 721 51.64 10.15 4.01
CA TRP A 721 50.53 10.88 4.64
C TRP A 721 49.79 9.97 5.64
N THR A 722 49.05 10.58 6.57
CA THR A 722 48.24 9.84 7.56
C THR A 722 47.03 10.66 7.99
N THR A 723 45.93 9.98 8.31
CA THR A 723 44.73 10.57 8.94
C THR A 723 44.71 10.38 10.45
N LYS A 724 45.73 9.69 11.02
CA LYS A 724 45.92 9.60 12.47
C LYS A 724 46.21 10.99 13.04
N GLU A 725 45.82 11.24 14.29
CA GLU A 725 46.16 12.50 14.93
C GLU A 725 47.69 12.68 14.99
N CYS A 726 48.19 13.89 14.70
CA CYS A 726 49.63 14.18 14.68
C CYS A 726 50.34 13.90 16.00
N VAL A 727 49.60 13.77 17.10
CA VAL A 727 50.12 13.40 18.41
C VAL A 727 50.46 11.92 18.53
N ASP A 728 50.08 11.07 17.58
CA ASP A 728 50.32 9.62 17.65
C ASP A 728 51.30 9.11 16.60
N ILE A 729 52.13 10.02 16.06
CA ILE A 729 53.24 9.72 15.15
C ILE A 729 54.43 9.28 16.00
N ASP A 730 54.49 8.02 16.43
CA ASP A 730 55.63 7.45 17.17
C ASP A 730 56.16 6.16 16.53
N GLU A 731 56.32 6.19 15.20
CA GLU A 731 56.80 5.07 14.39
C GLU A 731 58.34 5.05 14.28
N GLY A 732 59.04 5.07 15.43
CA GLY A 732 60.51 4.93 15.47
C GLY A 732 61.33 6.18 15.14
N LEU A 733 60.71 7.36 15.19
CA LEU A 733 61.35 8.65 14.93
C LEU A 733 62.27 9.07 16.10
N ASP A 734 63.53 9.40 15.83
CA ASP A 734 64.42 10.01 16.83
C ASP A 734 64.02 11.48 17.06
N LYS A 735 63.26 11.71 18.13
CA LYS A 735 62.71 13.01 18.51
C LYS A 735 63.78 14.09 18.73
N THR A 736 65.02 13.70 19.03
CA THR A 736 66.15 14.64 19.21
C THR A 736 66.67 15.21 17.89
N ARG A 737 66.36 14.53 16.78
CA ARG A 737 66.70 14.91 15.40
C ARG A 737 65.57 15.66 14.68
N VAL A 738 64.50 16.02 15.40
CA VAL A 738 63.33 16.72 14.85
C VAL A 738 63.34 18.18 15.31
N CYS A 739 63.26 19.09 14.35
CA CYS A 739 63.11 20.52 14.58
C CYS A 739 61.65 20.93 14.39
N LEU A 740 61.03 21.50 15.42
CA LEU A 740 59.74 22.16 15.30
C LEU A 740 59.97 23.62 14.92
N LEU A 741 59.48 24.03 13.76
CA LEU A 741 59.57 25.42 13.34
C LEU A 741 58.43 26.21 13.97
N ASP A 742 58.79 27.19 14.78
CA ASP A 742 57.88 27.87 15.71
C ASP A 742 58.22 29.36 15.79
N PRO A 743 57.28 30.27 15.46
CA PRO A 743 57.50 31.71 15.58
C PRO A 743 57.85 32.16 17.00
N GLY A 744 57.44 31.41 18.03
CA GLY A 744 57.70 31.70 19.44
C GLY A 744 59.03 31.15 19.97
N ALA A 745 59.82 30.45 19.16
CA ALA A 745 61.14 29.96 19.56
C ALA A 745 62.14 31.11 19.74
N THR A 746 63.06 30.97 20.70
CA THR A 746 64.07 32.01 21.04
C THR A 746 65.37 31.89 20.24
N ILE A 747 65.49 30.88 19.37
CA ILE A 747 66.68 30.59 18.58
C ILE A 747 66.28 30.52 17.11
N ASP A 748 66.93 31.32 16.27
CA ASP A 748 66.69 31.31 14.83
C ASP A 748 67.33 30.10 14.16
N LEU A 749 66.72 29.63 13.08
CA LEU A 749 67.26 28.54 12.26
C LEU A 749 68.53 29.01 11.56
N THR A 750 69.59 28.21 11.64
CA THR A 750 70.88 28.52 11.01
C THR A 750 71.39 27.37 10.14
N PRO A 751 72.28 27.61 9.17
CA PRO A 751 72.88 26.54 8.37
C PRO A 751 73.56 25.44 9.19
N ALA A 752 74.06 25.76 10.39
CA ALA A 752 74.68 24.78 11.30
C ALA A 752 73.69 23.74 11.82
N ASP A 753 72.39 24.06 11.86
CA ASP A 753 71.33 23.15 12.31
C ASP A 753 71.11 21.98 11.34
N LYS A 754 71.64 22.03 10.10
CA LYS A 754 71.66 20.89 9.16
C LYS A 754 72.29 19.63 9.77
N SER A 755 73.35 19.82 10.57
CA SER A 755 74.02 18.71 11.24
C SER A 755 73.23 18.16 12.44
N LYS A 756 72.22 18.90 12.92
CA LYS A 756 71.49 18.62 14.17
C LYS A 756 70.11 18.02 13.95
N PHE A 757 69.47 18.30 12.81
CA PHE A 757 68.11 17.86 12.55
C PHE A 757 67.99 17.22 11.18
N ASP A 758 67.25 16.11 11.12
CA ASP A 758 66.92 15.40 9.88
C ASP A 758 65.51 15.74 9.41
N TYR A 759 64.63 16.14 10.33
CA TYR A 759 63.22 16.41 10.06
C TYR A 759 62.83 17.80 10.55
N PHE A 760 62.05 18.52 9.72
CA PHE A 760 61.52 19.83 10.05
C PHE A 760 60.00 19.78 10.01
N VAL A 761 59.38 20.09 11.16
CA VAL A 761 57.92 20.06 11.32
C VAL A 761 57.38 21.48 11.16
N PHE A 762 56.47 21.65 10.20
CA PHE A 762 55.80 22.90 9.90
C PHE A 762 54.36 22.83 10.41
N GLY A 763 53.94 23.80 11.24
CA GLY A 763 52.55 23.83 11.72
C GLY A 763 52.14 25.14 12.40
N GLY A 764 52.93 25.67 13.33
CA GLY A 764 52.58 26.87 14.13
C GLY A 764 52.99 28.20 13.49
N ILE A 765 53.83 28.12 12.47
CA ILE A 765 54.13 29.19 11.52
C ILE A 765 52.98 29.40 10.53
N LEU A 766 52.06 28.44 10.42
CA LEU A 766 51.09 28.30 9.33
C LEU A 766 49.67 28.45 9.88
N GLY A 767 48.97 29.52 9.48
CA GLY A 767 47.54 29.64 9.76
C GLY A 767 47.06 31.05 10.12
N GLN A 768 45.76 31.09 10.45
CA GLN A 768 44.92 32.26 10.73
C GLN A 768 45.66 33.45 11.35
N HIS A 769 45.38 34.65 10.82
CA HIS A 769 45.77 35.91 11.41
C HIS A 769 44.63 36.41 12.32
N PRO A 770 44.83 36.61 13.64
CA PRO A 770 46.10 36.53 14.39
C PRO A 770 46.50 35.10 14.83
N LYS A 771 47.80 34.90 15.12
CA LYS A 771 48.44 33.61 15.43
C LYS A 771 47.74 32.84 16.56
N ILE A 772 47.52 31.53 16.34
CA ILE A 772 47.02 30.57 17.34
C ILE A 772 48.07 29.44 17.48
N ASP A 773 48.60 29.19 18.69
CA ASP A 773 49.69 28.21 18.97
C ASP A 773 49.23 26.74 18.85
N ARG A 774 48.91 26.32 17.62
CA ARG A 774 48.41 24.96 17.31
C ARG A 774 49.49 23.88 17.49
N THR A 775 50.76 24.23 17.33
CA THR A 775 51.90 23.28 17.52
C THR A 775 52.34 23.13 18.97
N GLY A 776 51.78 23.91 19.90
CA GLY A 776 52.08 23.78 21.32
C GLY A 776 51.82 22.38 21.87
N ILE A 777 50.89 21.62 21.27
CA ILE A 777 50.62 20.23 21.64
C ILE A 777 51.78 19.29 21.30
N LEU A 778 52.42 19.45 20.14
CA LEU A 778 53.58 18.65 19.73
C LEU A 778 54.80 18.98 20.57
N ARG A 779 55.01 20.27 20.85
CA ARG A 779 56.07 20.75 21.76
C ARG A 779 55.91 20.15 23.17
N LYS A 780 54.68 20.14 23.70
CA LYS A 780 54.38 19.54 25.03
C LYS A 780 54.53 18.03 25.06
N LYS A 781 54.05 17.31 24.03
CA LYS A 781 54.04 15.84 24.00
C LYS A 781 55.42 15.26 23.74
N TYR A 782 56.17 15.85 22.79
CA TYR A 782 57.41 15.26 22.29
C TYR A 782 58.69 16.01 22.66
N GLY A 783 58.59 17.26 23.13
CA GLY A 783 59.75 18.05 23.52
C GLY A 783 60.68 18.44 22.36
N PHE A 784 60.16 18.53 21.13
CA PHE A 784 60.95 18.88 19.95
C PHE A 784 61.69 20.21 20.11
N ALA A 785 62.89 20.29 19.54
CA ALA A 785 63.69 21.50 19.57
C ALA A 785 63.04 22.57 18.67
N GLY A 786 62.79 23.75 19.22
CA GLY A 786 62.23 24.89 18.50
C GLY A 786 63.29 25.66 17.71
N ARG A 787 62.98 26.05 16.47
CA ARG A 787 63.70 27.11 15.72
C ARG A 787 62.72 28.09 15.11
N ARG A 788 63.13 29.36 15.07
CA ARG A 788 62.36 30.45 14.47
C ARG A 788 62.86 30.74 13.05
N LEU A 789 61.95 31.09 12.15
CA LEU A 789 62.23 31.55 10.78
C LEU A 789 61.99 33.06 10.69
N GLY A 790 62.65 33.82 11.56
CA GLY A 790 62.35 35.25 11.76
C GLY A 790 61.02 35.52 12.48
N GLU A 791 60.75 36.79 12.72
CA GLU A 791 59.64 37.23 13.60
C GLU A 791 58.28 37.32 12.88
N LEU A 792 58.31 37.55 11.56
CA LEU A 792 57.12 37.68 10.73
C LEU A 792 56.61 36.33 10.27
N GLN A 793 55.29 36.23 10.11
CA GLN A 793 54.63 35.02 9.66
C GLN A 793 54.81 34.82 8.15
N MET A 794 54.98 33.56 7.74
CA MET A 794 55.18 33.15 6.35
C MET A 794 54.09 32.18 5.93
N THR A 795 53.79 32.11 4.63
CA THR A 795 52.99 31.01 4.08
C THR A 795 53.74 29.67 4.16
N THR A 796 53.02 28.56 4.00
CA THR A 796 53.59 27.20 4.08
C THR A 796 54.73 26.98 3.10
N ASP A 797 54.50 27.34 1.85
CA ASP A 797 55.50 27.23 0.79
C ASP A 797 56.70 28.17 1.04
N THR A 798 56.46 29.40 1.51
CA THR A 798 57.54 30.32 1.88
C THR A 798 58.38 29.77 3.04
N ALA A 799 57.76 29.26 4.09
CA ALA A 799 58.48 28.71 5.25
C ALA A 799 59.32 27.49 4.86
N ILE A 800 58.78 26.60 4.03
CA ILE A 800 59.51 25.43 3.50
C ILE A 800 60.71 25.89 2.66
N ARG A 801 60.49 26.81 1.72
CA ARG A 801 61.57 27.35 0.86
C ARG A 801 62.64 28.07 1.67
N THR A 802 62.26 28.85 2.68
CA THR A 802 63.22 29.50 3.59
C THR A 802 64.05 28.46 4.33
N THR A 803 63.41 27.42 4.87
CA THR A 803 64.09 26.34 5.57
C THR A 803 65.06 25.61 4.65
N GLN A 804 64.64 25.27 3.43
CA GLN A 804 65.51 24.63 2.43
C GLN A 804 66.71 25.51 2.07
N ARG A 805 66.51 26.82 1.87
CA ARG A 805 67.63 27.73 1.59
C ARG A 805 68.64 27.77 2.74
N ILE A 806 68.18 27.74 3.98
CA ILE A 806 69.06 27.77 5.16
C ILE A 806 69.78 26.43 5.35
N ILE A 807 69.05 25.34 5.30
CA ILE A 807 69.53 24.01 5.70
C ILE A 807 70.18 23.27 4.54
N GLU A 808 69.56 23.29 3.36
CA GLU A 808 70.10 22.58 2.21
C GLU A 808 71.17 23.41 1.52
N THR A 809 70.86 24.67 1.19
CA THR A 809 71.76 25.53 0.41
C THR A 809 72.76 26.33 1.25
N GLY A 810 72.60 26.38 2.58
CA GLY A 810 73.54 27.00 3.50
C GLY A 810 73.51 28.52 3.56
N VAL A 811 72.44 29.15 3.05
CA VAL A 811 72.27 30.62 3.03
C VAL A 811 71.86 31.10 4.42
N LYS A 812 72.45 32.18 4.94
CA LYS A 812 72.00 32.74 6.22
C LYS A 812 70.64 33.40 6.04
N PHE A 813 69.80 33.38 7.08
CA PHE A 813 68.46 33.99 7.03
C PHE A 813 68.50 35.45 6.55
N ASP A 814 69.44 36.24 7.05
CA ASP A 814 69.60 37.66 6.70
C ASP A 814 69.99 37.91 5.24
N ASP A 815 70.52 36.90 4.55
CA ASP A 815 70.90 36.97 3.13
C ASP A 815 69.74 36.57 2.20
N ILE A 816 68.60 36.12 2.75
CA ILE A 816 67.41 35.79 1.98
C ILE A 816 66.59 37.06 1.76
N LYS A 817 66.30 37.38 0.49
CA LYS A 817 65.43 38.51 0.15
C LYS A 817 63.97 38.15 0.39
N PHE A 818 63.29 39.02 1.12
CA PHE A 818 61.88 38.90 1.43
C PHE A 818 61.11 40.13 0.98
N LEU A 819 59.82 39.94 0.69
CA LEU A 819 58.83 40.99 0.56
C LEU A 819 57.77 40.80 1.65
N ASP A 820 57.61 41.82 2.48
CA ASP A 820 56.67 41.82 3.60
C ASP A 820 55.37 42.46 3.16
N TYR A 821 54.27 41.74 3.37
CA TYR A 821 52.91 42.19 3.07
C TYR A 821 52.72 42.68 1.62
N PRO A 822 52.99 41.82 0.60
CA PRO A 822 52.86 42.25 -0.79
C PRO A 822 51.41 42.61 -1.12
N GLU A 823 51.24 43.74 -1.79
CA GLU A 823 49.97 44.16 -2.39
C GLU A 823 49.86 43.58 -3.81
N ILE A 824 48.88 42.70 -4.04
CA ILE A 824 48.58 42.12 -5.35
C ILE A 824 47.47 42.96 -5.99
N LYS A 825 47.78 43.63 -7.11
CA LYS A 825 46.81 44.47 -7.84
C LYS A 825 46.18 43.68 -8.97
N TYR A 826 44.85 43.57 -8.97
CA TYR A 826 44.10 42.86 -10.02
C TYR A 826 43.73 43.78 -11.17
N ASN A 827 43.38 45.03 -10.86
CA ASN A 827 43.05 46.08 -11.82
C ASN A 827 43.30 47.47 -11.22
N LYS A 828 42.82 48.53 -11.88
CA LYS A 828 43.03 49.92 -11.45
C LYS A 828 42.37 50.26 -10.09
N TYR A 829 41.38 49.49 -9.66
CA TYR A 829 40.52 49.80 -8.50
C TYR A 829 40.59 48.74 -7.39
N GLU A 830 41.12 47.55 -7.67
CA GLU A 830 41.09 46.41 -6.73
C GLU A 830 42.48 45.83 -6.52
N SER A 831 42.81 45.61 -5.25
CA SER A 831 44.02 44.96 -4.78
C SER A 831 43.78 44.25 -3.46
N THR A 832 44.60 43.24 -3.16
CA THR A 832 44.62 42.57 -1.86
C THR A 832 46.03 42.63 -1.29
N GLU A 833 46.15 43.09 -0.06
CA GLU A 833 47.38 42.99 0.71
C GLU A 833 47.47 41.62 1.36
N MET A 834 48.54 40.87 1.06
CA MET A 834 48.75 39.55 1.65
C MET A 834 49.29 39.71 3.08
N PRO A 835 48.73 39.09 4.12
CA PRO A 835 49.12 39.36 5.51
C PRO A 835 50.41 38.64 5.96
N PHE A 836 51.29 38.26 5.03
CA PHE A 836 52.47 37.41 5.29
C PHE A 836 53.73 37.91 4.58
N ARG A 837 54.88 37.40 5.03
CA ARG A 837 56.18 37.53 4.37
C ARG A 837 56.36 36.45 3.30
N TYR A 838 56.92 36.83 2.16
CA TYR A 838 57.21 35.93 1.02
C TYR A 838 58.67 36.02 0.59
N ILE A 839 59.23 34.90 0.10
CA ILE A 839 60.50 34.93 -0.63
C ILE A 839 60.26 35.56 -2.00
N VAL A 840 61.19 36.41 -2.45
CA VAL A 840 61.12 36.99 -3.79
C VAL A 840 61.96 36.23 -4.82
N ASP A 841 61.54 36.33 -6.08
CA ASP A 841 62.27 35.84 -7.25
C ASP A 841 63.40 36.81 -7.67
N SER A 842 64.03 36.55 -8.82
CA SER A 842 65.09 37.42 -9.36
C SER A 842 64.60 38.81 -9.79
N ASN A 843 63.30 38.99 -10.01
CA ASN A 843 62.67 40.25 -10.41
C ASN A 843 62.18 41.06 -9.19
N GLY A 844 62.24 40.48 -7.98
CA GLY A 844 61.76 41.10 -6.76
C GLY A 844 60.27 40.87 -6.49
N GLU A 845 59.63 39.97 -7.23
CA GLU A 845 58.22 39.61 -7.04
C GLU A 845 58.07 38.43 -6.09
N PRO A 846 56.97 38.34 -5.32
CA PRO A 846 56.76 37.24 -4.39
C PRO A 846 56.58 35.91 -5.16
N ILE A 847 57.28 34.87 -4.72
CA ILE A 847 57.10 33.52 -5.26
C ILE A 847 55.81 32.94 -4.69
N LEU A 848 54.85 32.64 -5.57
CA LEU A 848 53.56 32.03 -5.22
C LEU A 848 53.43 30.64 -5.87
N PRO A 849 52.60 29.74 -5.31
CA PRO A 849 52.24 28.49 -5.98
C PRO A 849 51.53 28.75 -7.32
N GLU A 850 51.71 27.84 -8.27
CA GLU A 850 50.98 27.87 -9.54
C GLU A 850 49.47 27.83 -9.29
N GLY A 851 48.70 28.68 -9.98
CA GLY A 851 47.25 28.81 -9.80
C GLY A 851 46.81 29.69 -8.62
N MET A 852 47.71 30.10 -7.73
CA MET A 852 47.35 30.87 -6.52
C MET A 852 46.84 32.27 -6.86
N LEU A 853 47.40 32.94 -7.87
CA LEU A 853 46.96 34.27 -8.29
C LEU A 853 45.54 34.22 -8.89
N GLU A 854 45.26 33.17 -9.67
CA GLU A 854 43.95 32.90 -10.24
C GLU A 854 42.92 32.57 -9.17
N LEU A 855 43.29 31.76 -8.17
CA LEU A 855 42.42 31.42 -7.05
C LEU A 855 42.07 32.64 -6.21
N ILE A 856 43.07 33.44 -5.82
CA ILE A 856 42.86 34.68 -5.07
C ILE A 856 41.93 35.63 -5.84
N LYS A 857 42.07 35.69 -7.17
CA LYS A 857 41.20 36.51 -8.02
C LYS A 857 39.76 35.96 -8.07
N HIS A 858 39.60 34.65 -8.19
CA HIS A 858 38.29 33.99 -8.20
C HIS A 858 37.55 34.17 -6.86
N ASP A 859 38.25 34.02 -5.74
CA ASP A 859 37.67 34.22 -4.41
C ASP A 859 37.22 35.67 -4.18
N ALA A 860 37.92 36.64 -4.76
CA ALA A 860 37.52 38.05 -4.73
C ALA A 860 36.25 38.33 -5.58
N GLU A 861 35.86 37.42 -6.48
CA GLU A 861 34.67 37.52 -7.34
C GLU A 861 33.43 36.81 -6.74
N GLN A 862 33.57 36.04 -5.65
CA GLN A 862 32.47 35.30 -5.02
C GLN A 862 31.53 36.19 -4.19
N SER A 863 30.22 35.88 -4.24
CA SER A 863 29.20 36.56 -3.43
C SER A 863 28.98 35.85 -2.08
N ILE A 864 28.35 36.54 -1.11
CA ILE A 864 28.00 35.95 0.20
C ILE A 864 27.11 34.70 0.06
N ASP A 865 26.27 34.63 -0.97
CA ASP A 865 25.34 33.51 -1.18
C ASP A 865 26.05 32.25 -1.69
N ASP A 866 27.19 32.40 -2.39
CA ASP A 866 27.98 31.28 -2.89
C ASP A 866 28.75 30.55 -1.78
N LEU A 867 29.08 31.25 -0.69
CA LEU A 867 29.84 30.73 0.45
C LEU A 867 29.01 29.86 1.42
N LEU A 868 27.69 29.76 1.24
CA LEU A 868 26.77 29.01 2.12
C LEU A 868 26.32 27.66 1.55
N LEU A 869 26.78 27.29 0.35
CA LEU A 869 26.36 26.08 -0.39
C LEU A 869 27.42 24.98 -0.48
N GLU A 870 28.62 25.17 0.08
CA GLU A 870 29.62 24.12 0.34
C GLU A 870 29.62 23.73 1.83
#